data_AF-A0A937KAX3-F1
#
_entry.id   AF-A0A937KAX3-F1
#
_cell.length_a   1.000
_cell.length_b   1.000
_cell.length_c   1.000
_cell.angle_alpha   90.00
_cell.angle_beta   90.00
_cell.angle_gamma   90.00
#
_symmetry.space_group_name_H-M   'P 1'
#
loop_
_entity.id
_entity.type
_entity.pdbx_description
1 polymer ?
#
loop_
_entity_poly.entity_id
_entity_poly.type
_entity_poly.pdbx_seq_one_letter_code
_entity_poly.pdbx_strand_id
1 'polypeptide(L)'
;MNIKITMTSMLIIFSSVCISQVKEKWNTSLQGSANWQQVTPAGHLLIGTSSALTAVAPETGKIQWELTRFGGITQDGVQQVGSSPLVSVNNNGDIFMIDPFSGEIKFDSQKAGIVEILDDYVLYKTNGILIAGKDASNKPAMVFANLADGKIAWKLSDDYGRVVSVNELNSNELLIVTLFNNYKINSKSGEIIWKNDVSEANKQLEKLGAFGGLMKQVATQQAEGMDFNVKFYKHPMMDVFYVGSEQKKESSISSSSSTPVTYSSVFYAYNMSDGARLWEKPLEVNGRLSQLYFHGRDLVILPDDGSNTKINLYNHKNQESSWGKKGRGIKVKGGIYDYVAVGNGLLLISKNGDRNYLTFLDLNLGILTFEKPVKIDGEVVRTEKIGNGVFFVTTEEANVLNTSSGELLLDSSIPTSPSLVGSIEDKFFIFDTKNDKLKVLNKANSSVSDLSGVELKFEGKESPTGLEVRDNGIFIHSDQNVALFDLSGSLTYQNYYEAPREPGLKRALLYAQAVRAAYIGASAYAASGAYQSAAPQVKQEDALAGAMVEGIGQAYGELGDAASDFAKKSFKQASARFKASTQARDFMVILSKQEGNKNALLKVNKNTGKADAYIDLGKEKKPNYAVDDVTGQVFYQTGSSTIAGYQLD
;
A
#
# COMPACT_ATOMS: atom_id res chain seq x y z
N MET A 1 -34.93 65.92 -45.54
CA MET A 1 -35.16 65.11 -44.32
C MET A 1 -33.92 64.25 -44.13
N ASN A 2 -32.97 64.68 -43.29
CA ASN A 2 -31.67 64.03 -43.10
C ASN A 2 -31.73 63.09 -41.90
N ILE A 3 -31.58 61.78 -42.15
CA ILE A 3 -31.52 60.76 -41.11
C ILE A 3 -30.05 60.55 -40.73
N LYS A 4 -29.68 60.94 -39.50
CA LYS A 4 -28.40 60.59 -38.89
C LYS A 4 -28.49 59.17 -38.33
N ILE A 5 -27.64 58.28 -38.81
CA ILE A 5 -27.41 56.96 -38.22
C ILE A 5 -26.31 57.13 -37.16
N THR A 6 -26.66 56.91 -35.89
CA THR A 6 -25.71 56.91 -34.77
C THR A 6 -25.19 55.49 -34.58
N MET A 7 -23.95 55.24 -34.98
CA MET A 7 -23.24 53.97 -34.78
C MET A 7 -22.72 53.93 -33.34
N THR A 8 -23.28 53.03 -32.52
CA THR A 8 -22.84 52.82 -31.14
C THR A 8 -21.75 51.74 -31.15
N SER A 9 -20.49 52.14 -30.99
CA SER A 9 -19.37 51.22 -30.84
C SER A 9 -19.41 50.55 -29.47
N MET A 10 -19.69 49.25 -29.45
CA MET A 10 -19.60 48.41 -28.26
C MET A 10 -18.12 48.04 -28.03
N LEU A 11 -17.50 48.63 -27.01
CA LEU A 11 -16.12 48.35 -26.62
C LEU A 11 -16.08 47.02 -25.86
N ILE A 12 -15.68 45.93 -26.53
CA ILE A 12 -15.43 44.63 -25.89
C ILE A 12 -14.07 44.73 -25.18
N ILE A 13 -14.09 44.88 -23.86
CA ILE A 13 -12.91 44.79 -23.02
C ILE A 13 -12.55 43.29 -22.91
N PHE A 14 -11.58 42.83 -23.71
CA PHE A 14 -10.90 41.56 -23.46
C PHE A 14 -10.09 41.72 -22.18
N SER A 15 -10.64 41.29 -21.05
CA SER A 15 -9.86 41.08 -19.84
C SER A 15 -8.91 39.90 -20.08
N SER A 16 -7.67 40.22 -20.46
CA SER A 16 -6.56 39.27 -20.46
C SER A 16 -6.42 38.74 -19.04
N VAL A 17 -6.77 37.47 -18.82
CA VAL A 17 -6.54 36.81 -17.53
C VAL A 17 -5.02 36.60 -17.42
N CYS A 18 -4.34 37.50 -16.74
CA CYS A 18 -2.92 37.33 -16.41
C CYS A 18 -2.82 36.22 -15.35
N ILE A 19 -2.32 35.05 -15.76
CA ILE A 19 -1.88 34.01 -14.81
C ILE A 19 -0.67 34.56 -14.05
N SER A 20 -0.68 34.47 -12.73
CA SER A 20 0.38 35.07 -11.89
C SER A 20 1.54 34.10 -11.66
N GLN A 21 2.77 34.59 -11.67
CA GLN A 21 3.93 33.80 -11.21
C GLN A 21 3.85 33.62 -9.69
N VAL A 22 3.94 32.39 -9.22
CA VAL A 22 4.01 32.07 -7.79
C VAL A 22 5.28 32.69 -7.22
N LYS A 23 5.13 33.44 -6.13
CA LYS A 23 6.26 34.08 -5.45
C LYS A 23 7.09 33.02 -4.75
N GLU A 24 8.41 33.11 -4.90
CA GLU A 24 9.36 32.35 -4.09
C GLU A 24 9.13 32.62 -2.59
N LYS A 25 8.94 31.56 -1.81
CA LYS A 25 8.76 31.63 -0.35
C LYS A 25 10.11 31.74 0.36
N TRP A 26 11.08 30.96 -0.10
CA TRP A 26 12.45 30.94 0.39
C TRP A 26 13.39 30.40 -0.70
N ASN A 27 14.68 30.69 -0.57
CA ASN A 27 15.74 29.98 -1.28
C ASN A 27 16.87 29.60 -0.32
N THR A 28 17.62 28.58 -0.69
CA THR A 28 18.69 28.00 0.12
C THR A 28 19.88 27.67 -0.75
N SER A 29 21.05 28.13 -0.35
CA SER A 29 22.32 27.71 -0.94
C SER A 29 22.79 26.40 -0.31
N LEU A 30 23.21 25.46 -1.15
CA LEU A 30 23.64 24.13 -0.75
C LEU A 30 25.16 23.98 -0.82
N GLN A 31 25.70 23.04 -0.06
CA GLN A 31 27.06 22.57 -0.27
C GLN A 31 27.14 21.67 -1.51
N GLY A 32 27.85 22.13 -2.54
CA GLY A 32 27.97 21.40 -3.81
C GLY A 32 26.77 21.58 -4.74
N SER A 33 26.84 20.99 -5.93
CA SER A 33 25.75 21.08 -6.92
C SER A 33 24.64 20.09 -6.59
N ALA A 34 23.38 20.51 -6.62
CA ALA A 34 22.23 19.62 -6.49
C ALA A 34 22.12 18.72 -7.72
N ASN A 35 22.08 17.40 -7.49
CA ASN A 35 21.96 16.39 -8.53
C ASN A 35 20.52 15.88 -8.65
N TRP A 36 19.83 15.77 -7.52
CA TRP A 36 18.43 15.36 -7.43
C TRP A 36 17.84 15.87 -6.12
N GLN A 37 16.52 15.92 -6.06
CA GLN A 37 15.75 16.28 -4.87
C GLN A 37 14.47 15.46 -4.82
N GLN A 38 14.03 15.11 -3.62
CA GLN A 38 12.78 14.39 -3.42
C GLN A 38 12.14 14.76 -2.09
N VAL A 39 10.82 14.64 -2.05
CA VAL A 39 10.05 14.75 -0.82
C VAL A 39 9.77 13.33 -0.32
N THR A 40 10.17 13.02 0.91
CA THR A 40 9.85 11.72 1.50
C THR A 40 8.36 11.60 1.77
N PRO A 41 7.78 10.40 1.92
CA PRO A 41 6.38 10.25 2.34
C PRO A 41 6.09 10.89 3.71
N ALA A 42 7.11 11.03 4.57
CA ALA A 42 7.03 11.80 5.81
C ALA A 42 7.17 13.33 5.61
N GLY A 43 7.30 13.84 4.39
CA GLY A 43 7.31 15.26 4.08
C GLY A 43 8.66 15.95 4.32
N HIS A 44 9.77 15.22 4.26
CA HIS A 44 11.09 15.83 4.34
C HIS A 44 11.62 16.10 2.94
N LEU A 45 12.18 17.28 2.70
CA LEU A 45 12.89 17.57 1.46
C LEU A 45 14.34 17.08 1.58
N LEU A 46 14.65 15.99 0.89
CA LEU A 46 16.00 15.46 0.76
C LEU A 46 16.61 15.90 -0.56
N ILE A 47 17.86 16.32 -0.52
CA ILE A 47 18.61 16.77 -1.68
C ILE A 47 19.96 16.06 -1.69
N GLY A 48 20.21 15.30 -2.75
CA GLY A 48 21.53 14.74 -3.03
C GLY A 48 22.36 15.74 -3.81
N THR A 49 23.48 16.17 -3.24
CA THR A 49 24.43 17.06 -3.89
C THR A 49 25.71 16.33 -4.27
N SER A 50 26.58 16.99 -5.04
CA SER A 50 27.94 16.51 -5.29
C SER A 50 28.78 16.31 -4.02
N SER A 51 28.36 16.89 -2.88
CA SER A 51 29.18 16.98 -1.67
C SER A 51 28.51 16.41 -0.41
N ALA A 52 27.19 16.27 -0.38
CA ALA A 52 26.45 15.73 0.77
C ALA A 52 25.06 15.21 0.40
N LEU A 53 24.48 14.40 1.28
CA LEU A 53 23.02 14.25 1.39
C LEU A 53 22.52 15.30 2.40
N THR A 54 21.57 16.13 1.99
CA THR A 54 21.09 17.29 2.75
C THR A 54 19.60 17.19 2.99
N ALA A 55 19.15 17.46 4.22
CA ALA A 55 17.74 17.72 4.49
C ALA A 55 17.49 19.21 4.70
N VAL A 56 16.46 19.71 4.03
CA VAL A 56 16.01 21.10 4.14
C VAL A 56 14.59 21.10 4.69
N ALA A 57 14.33 21.97 5.65
CA ALA A 57 13.00 22.18 6.19
C ALA A 57 12.08 22.76 5.08
N PRO A 58 11.03 22.04 4.63
CA PRO A 58 10.18 22.48 3.52
C PRO A 58 9.53 23.84 3.73
N GLU A 59 9.20 24.17 4.97
CA GLU A 59 8.51 25.41 5.32
C GLU A 59 9.39 26.65 5.26
N THR A 60 10.67 26.53 5.58
CA THR A 60 11.53 27.69 5.84
C THR A 60 12.79 27.73 4.98
N GLY A 61 13.11 26.66 4.24
CA GLY A 61 14.37 26.53 3.51
C GLY A 61 15.58 26.31 4.41
N LYS A 62 15.40 26.16 5.73
CA LYS A 62 16.55 26.00 6.63
C LYS A 62 17.13 24.60 6.47
N ILE A 63 18.44 24.51 6.23
CA ILE A 63 19.17 23.23 6.29
C ILE A 63 19.03 22.67 7.71
N GLN A 64 18.47 21.47 7.82
CA GLN A 64 18.27 20.76 9.10
C GLN A 64 19.52 19.96 9.46
N TRP A 65 20.09 19.26 8.49
CA TRP A 65 21.30 18.49 8.62
C TRP A 65 21.95 18.24 7.25
N GLU A 66 23.25 17.99 7.25
CA GLU A 66 24.07 17.67 6.09
C GLU A 66 25.00 16.50 6.42
N LEU A 67 25.02 15.49 5.54
CA LEU A 67 25.84 14.30 5.69
C LEU A 67 26.79 14.20 4.51
N THR A 68 27.98 14.79 4.66
CA THR A 68 29.03 14.87 3.62
C THR A 68 29.53 13.50 3.16
N ARG A 69 29.43 12.49 4.02
CA ARG A 69 29.81 11.10 3.68
C ARG A 69 28.98 10.49 2.55
N PHE A 70 27.85 11.09 2.22
CA PHE A 70 26.96 10.68 1.13
C PHE A 70 27.02 11.65 -0.06
N GLY A 71 28.10 12.43 -0.19
CA GLY A 71 28.31 13.27 -1.37
C GLY A 71 28.34 12.44 -2.66
N GLY A 72 27.58 12.91 -3.66
CA GLY A 72 27.46 12.22 -4.95
C GLY A 72 26.53 11.01 -4.95
N ILE A 73 25.79 10.74 -3.85
CA ILE A 73 24.80 9.66 -3.81
C ILE A 73 23.75 9.85 -4.91
N THR A 74 23.38 8.76 -5.59
CA THR A 74 22.34 8.78 -6.61
C THR A 74 20.95 8.69 -5.97
N GLN A 75 19.92 9.14 -6.68
CA GLN A 75 18.55 9.09 -6.18
C GLN A 75 18.12 7.65 -5.89
N ASP A 76 18.45 6.70 -6.76
CA ASP A 76 18.10 5.29 -6.62
C ASP A 76 18.76 4.63 -5.39
N GLY A 77 19.87 5.21 -4.91
CA GLY A 77 20.55 4.81 -3.69
C GLY A 77 19.89 5.31 -2.41
N VAL A 78 18.81 6.10 -2.49
CA VAL A 78 18.08 6.63 -1.34
C VAL A 78 16.62 6.22 -1.39
N GLN A 79 16.18 5.44 -0.42
CA GLN A 79 14.83 4.87 -0.37
C GLN A 79 14.21 5.01 1.01
N GLN A 80 12.89 4.88 1.10
CA GLN A 80 12.21 4.77 2.38
C GLN A 80 12.34 3.34 2.93
N VAL A 81 12.50 3.21 4.24
CA VAL A 81 12.53 1.92 4.94
C VAL A 81 11.09 1.47 5.25
N GLY A 82 10.58 0.53 4.45
CA GLY A 82 9.23 0.01 4.57
C GLY A 82 8.16 1.11 4.64
N SER A 83 7.26 1.01 5.63
CA SER A 83 6.24 2.04 5.92
C SER A 83 6.71 3.12 6.93
N SER A 84 7.96 3.08 7.37
CA SER A 84 8.50 4.01 8.36
C SER A 84 9.05 5.31 7.73
N PRO A 85 9.20 6.41 8.48
CA PRO A 85 9.89 7.60 7.97
C PRO A 85 11.39 7.44 7.75
N LEU A 86 12.02 6.34 8.20
CA LEU A 86 13.47 6.18 8.06
C LEU A 86 13.89 6.17 6.59
N VAL A 87 15.06 6.74 6.34
CA VAL A 87 15.65 6.83 5.01
C VAL A 87 16.80 5.83 4.93
N SER A 88 16.68 4.85 4.03
CA SER A 88 17.75 3.94 3.66
C SER A 88 18.66 4.62 2.65
N VAL A 89 19.97 4.55 2.88
CA VAL A 89 21.01 5.02 1.96
C VAL A 89 21.96 3.88 1.67
N ASN A 90 22.02 3.43 0.41
CA ASN A 90 23.00 2.47 -0.07
C ASN A 90 24.20 3.24 -0.63
N ASN A 91 25.29 3.25 0.12
CA ASN A 91 26.53 3.91 -0.26
C ASN A 91 27.60 2.87 -0.58
N ASN A 92 27.75 2.54 -1.86
CA ASN A 92 28.71 1.53 -2.35
C ASN A 92 28.55 0.15 -1.69
N GLY A 93 27.32 -0.27 -1.42
CA GLY A 93 26.99 -1.56 -0.79
C GLY A 93 26.76 -1.49 0.71
N ASP A 94 27.29 -0.47 1.41
CA ASP A 94 26.98 -0.23 2.81
C ASP A 94 25.61 0.44 2.95
N ILE A 95 24.73 -0.14 3.77
CA ILE A 95 23.37 0.37 3.99
C ILE A 95 23.29 1.10 5.32
N PHE A 96 22.79 2.34 5.28
CA PHE A 96 22.55 3.17 6.44
C PHE A 96 21.06 3.48 6.54
N MET A 97 20.49 3.40 7.75
CA MET A 97 19.13 3.93 8.00
C MET A 97 19.25 5.20 8.81
N ILE A 98 18.68 6.28 8.29
CA ILE A 98 18.84 7.64 8.81
C ILE A 98 17.49 8.14 9.30
N ASP A 99 17.51 8.75 10.48
CA ASP A 99 16.39 9.56 10.97
C ASP A 99 16.30 10.86 10.15
N PRO A 100 15.25 11.05 9.33
CA PRO A 100 15.13 12.24 8.49
C PRO A 100 14.91 13.53 9.28
N PHE A 101 14.53 13.46 10.57
CA PHE A 101 14.33 14.65 11.42
C PHE A 101 15.64 15.21 11.95
N SER A 102 16.65 14.37 12.17
CA SER A 102 17.89 14.74 12.87
C SER A 102 19.16 14.49 12.05
N GLY A 103 19.11 13.62 11.04
CA GLY A 103 20.28 13.16 10.29
C GLY A 103 21.07 12.08 11.03
N GLU A 104 20.58 11.62 12.20
CA GLU A 104 21.23 10.56 12.96
C GLU A 104 21.12 9.23 12.24
N ILE A 105 22.23 8.49 12.20
CA ILE A 105 22.28 7.14 11.67
C ILE A 105 21.73 6.18 12.74
N LYS A 106 20.54 5.63 12.49
CA LYS A 106 19.86 4.64 13.35
C LYS A 106 20.25 3.19 13.03
N PHE A 107 20.86 2.96 11.88
CA PHE A 107 21.45 1.66 11.54
C PHE A 107 22.61 1.83 10.56
N ASP A 108 23.64 1.00 10.70
CA ASP A 108 24.86 0.96 9.88
C ASP A 108 25.20 -0.52 9.65
N SER A 109 24.99 -1.00 8.41
CA SER A 109 25.08 -2.43 8.08
C SER A 109 26.48 -2.99 8.33
N GLN A 110 27.52 -2.21 8.04
CA GLN A 110 28.90 -2.59 8.27
C GLN A 110 29.19 -2.79 9.77
N LYS A 111 28.77 -1.85 10.63
CA LYS A 111 28.91 -2.00 12.09
C LYS A 111 28.05 -3.14 12.64
N ALA A 112 26.89 -3.38 12.02
CA ALA A 112 26.03 -4.50 12.34
C ALA A 112 26.60 -5.85 11.87
N GLY A 113 27.61 -5.86 10.99
CA GLY A 113 28.16 -7.08 10.40
C GLY A 113 27.20 -7.74 9.40
N ILE A 114 26.31 -6.95 8.80
CA ILE A 114 25.35 -7.38 7.78
C ILE A 114 25.83 -6.84 6.43
N VAL A 115 26.06 -7.74 5.47
CA VAL A 115 26.52 -7.39 4.11
C VAL A 115 25.37 -7.35 3.10
N GLU A 116 24.27 -8.06 3.39
CA GLU A 116 23.05 -8.06 2.59
C GLU A 116 21.85 -7.97 3.54
N ILE A 117 20.97 -6.98 3.33
CA ILE A 117 19.69 -6.89 4.05
C ILE A 117 18.64 -7.58 3.18
N LEU A 118 17.94 -8.55 3.76
CA LEU A 118 16.84 -9.25 3.10
C LEU A 118 15.49 -8.66 3.52
N ASP A 119 15.33 -8.40 4.81
CA ASP A 119 14.12 -7.80 5.39
C ASP A 119 14.49 -6.82 6.51
N ASP A 120 13.65 -5.79 6.67
CA ASP A 120 13.72 -4.84 7.77
C ASP A 120 12.34 -4.58 8.39
N TYR A 121 12.33 -4.37 9.70
CA TYR A 121 11.11 -4.11 10.47
C TYR A 121 11.38 -2.97 11.46
N VAL A 122 10.65 -1.87 11.31
CA VAL A 122 10.66 -0.76 12.28
C VAL A 122 9.57 -1.00 13.31
N LEU A 123 9.98 -1.20 14.56
CA LEU A 123 9.16 -1.73 15.64
C LEU A 123 8.98 -0.64 16.71
N TYR A 124 7.88 0.10 16.63
CA TYR A 124 7.66 1.29 17.46
C TYR A 124 7.32 0.97 18.91
N LYS A 125 6.59 -0.12 19.20
CA LYS A 125 6.21 -0.48 20.58
C LYS A 125 7.41 -0.96 21.39
N THR A 126 8.34 -1.66 20.75
CA THR A 126 9.59 -2.19 21.33
C THR A 126 10.78 -1.26 21.11
N ASN A 127 10.58 -0.16 20.39
CA ASN A 127 11.55 0.90 20.12
C ASN A 127 12.85 0.41 19.46
N GLY A 128 12.72 -0.36 18.38
CA GLY A 128 13.88 -0.86 17.65
C GLY A 128 13.67 -1.08 16.16
N ILE A 129 14.76 -1.46 15.50
CA ILE A 129 14.81 -1.87 14.11
C ILE A 129 15.34 -3.30 14.10
N LEU A 130 14.53 -4.24 13.64
CA LEU A 130 14.97 -5.61 13.40
C LEU A 130 15.39 -5.74 11.94
N ILE A 131 16.63 -6.15 11.72
CA ILE A 131 17.21 -6.41 10.41
C ILE A 131 17.44 -7.91 10.30
N ALA A 132 16.92 -8.53 9.24
CA ALA A 132 17.26 -9.90 8.87
C ALA A 132 18.05 -9.86 7.56
N GLY A 133 19.21 -10.51 7.54
CA GLY A 133 20.12 -10.42 6.43
C GLY A 133 21.15 -11.52 6.41
N LYS A 134 22.22 -11.31 5.63
CA LYS A 134 23.39 -12.19 5.59
C LYS A 134 24.62 -11.47 6.15
N ASP A 135 25.44 -12.22 6.86
CA ASP A 135 26.75 -11.76 7.31
C ASP A 135 27.83 -11.94 6.21
N ALA A 136 29.06 -11.52 6.49
CA ALA A 136 30.19 -11.65 5.56
C ALA A 136 30.55 -13.11 5.21
N SER A 137 30.07 -14.09 5.97
CA SER A 137 30.20 -15.52 5.68
C SER A 137 29.01 -16.07 4.88
N ASN A 138 28.13 -15.18 4.39
CA ASN A 138 26.89 -15.52 3.70
C ASN A 138 25.91 -16.35 4.56
N LYS A 139 26.00 -16.24 5.89
CA LYS A 139 25.10 -16.92 6.82
C LYS A 139 23.96 -16.01 7.28
N PRO A 140 22.75 -16.54 7.52
CA PRO A 140 21.65 -15.77 8.08
C PRO A 140 22.05 -15.13 9.41
N ALA A 141 21.78 -13.83 9.53
CA ALA A 141 22.03 -13.05 10.72
C ALA A 141 20.90 -12.06 10.94
N MET A 142 20.40 -12.04 12.17
CA MET A 142 19.35 -11.13 12.61
C MET A 142 19.93 -10.17 13.63
N VAL A 143 19.65 -8.89 13.47
CA VAL A 143 20.21 -7.82 14.30
C VAL A 143 19.08 -6.93 14.77
N PHE A 144 19.11 -6.55 16.04
CA PHE A 144 18.20 -5.54 16.58
C PHE A 144 18.98 -4.30 16.98
N ALA A 145 18.68 -3.19 16.32
CA ALA A 145 19.20 -1.88 16.66
C ALA A 145 18.17 -1.10 17.48
N ASN A 146 18.62 -0.41 18.52
CA ASN A 146 17.75 0.48 19.29
C ASN A 146 17.42 1.71 18.45
N LEU A 147 16.13 2.00 18.27
CA LEU A 147 15.67 3.10 17.43
C LEU A 147 16.01 4.48 18.02
N ALA A 148 16.24 4.56 19.33
CA ALA A 148 16.61 5.81 19.99
C ALA A 148 18.01 6.27 19.60
N ASP A 149 19.02 5.39 19.63
CA ASP A 149 20.43 5.76 19.48
C ASP A 149 21.20 5.00 18.38
N GLY A 150 20.53 4.08 17.69
CA GLY A 150 21.07 3.27 16.61
C GLY A 150 22.06 2.20 17.04
N LYS A 151 22.25 1.98 18.35
CA LYS A 151 23.17 0.95 18.82
C LYS A 151 22.57 -0.44 18.64
N ILE A 152 23.41 -1.39 18.24
CA ILE A 152 23.03 -2.79 18.18
C ILE A 152 22.84 -3.29 19.62
N ALA A 153 21.61 -3.67 19.96
CA ALA A 153 21.27 -4.23 21.26
C ALA A 153 21.69 -5.71 21.34
N TRP A 154 21.39 -6.46 20.28
CA TRP A 154 21.74 -7.87 20.19
C TRP A 154 21.82 -8.33 18.73
N LYS A 155 22.48 -9.48 18.55
CA LYS A 155 22.56 -10.21 17.29
C LYS A 155 22.21 -11.67 17.53
N LEU A 156 21.46 -12.25 16.61
CA LEU A 156 21.12 -13.66 16.58
C LEU A 156 21.66 -14.28 15.29
N SER A 157 22.60 -15.21 15.45
CA SER A 157 23.17 -16.00 14.36
C SER A 157 22.65 -17.42 14.48
N ASP A 158 21.50 -17.68 13.88
CA ASP A 158 20.79 -18.95 13.90
C ASP A 158 20.35 -19.30 12.48
N ASP A 159 20.20 -20.59 12.18
CA ASP A 159 19.73 -21.05 10.87
C ASP A 159 18.19 -20.91 10.83
N TYR A 160 17.73 -19.67 10.72
CA TYR A 160 16.30 -19.33 10.68
C TYR A 160 15.72 -19.30 9.27
N GLY A 161 16.56 -19.38 8.24
CA GLY A 161 16.17 -19.26 6.82
C GLY A 161 15.82 -17.81 6.50
N ARG A 162 14.53 -17.55 6.28
CA ARG A 162 13.99 -16.19 6.08
C ARG A 162 12.94 -15.84 7.13
N VAL A 163 12.72 -14.56 7.37
CA VAL A 163 11.64 -14.10 8.26
C VAL A 163 10.31 -14.17 7.52
N VAL A 164 9.27 -14.64 8.20
CA VAL A 164 7.89 -14.72 7.68
C VAL A 164 7.04 -13.62 8.29
N SER A 165 7.18 -13.37 9.60
CA SER A 165 6.51 -12.26 10.27
C SER A 165 7.24 -11.87 11.56
N VAL A 166 7.07 -10.61 11.94
CA VAL A 166 7.53 -10.04 13.21
C VAL A 166 6.34 -9.36 13.86
N ASN A 167 6.03 -9.72 15.10
CA ASN A 167 4.88 -9.21 15.83
C ASN A 167 5.32 -8.67 17.20
N GLU A 168 4.99 -7.41 17.49
CA GLU A 168 5.21 -6.81 18.81
C GLU A 168 4.09 -7.28 19.76
N LEU A 169 4.41 -8.19 20.69
CA LEU A 169 3.44 -8.72 21.65
C LEU A 169 3.16 -7.69 22.76
N ASN A 170 4.19 -6.94 23.15
CA ASN A 170 4.16 -5.82 24.08
C ASN A 170 5.45 -4.99 23.91
N SER A 171 5.74 -4.06 24.82
CA SER A 171 6.91 -3.18 24.72
C SER A 171 8.27 -3.87 24.86
N ASN A 172 8.31 -5.14 25.29
CA ASN A 172 9.55 -5.86 25.56
C ASN A 172 9.63 -7.23 24.85
N GLU A 173 8.57 -7.70 24.19
CA GLU A 173 8.51 -9.05 23.64
C GLU A 173 8.14 -9.05 22.16
N LEU A 174 8.93 -9.76 21.37
CA LEU A 174 8.70 -10.01 19.95
C LEU A 174 8.35 -11.46 19.74
N LEU A 175 7.35 -11.72 18.89
CA LEU A 175 7.17 -13.01 18.24
C LEU A 175 7.71 -12.90 16.81
N ILE A 176 8.73 -13.70 16.51
CA ILE A 176 9.34 -13.78 15.18
C ILE A 176 9.09 -15.18 14.63
N VAL A 177 8.37 -15.25 13.51
CA VAL A 177 8.13 -16.49 12.78
C VAL A 177 9.05 -16.50 11.58
N THR A 178 9.80 -17.57 11.39
CA THR A 178 10.73 -17.73 10.27
C THR A 178 10.38 -18.98 9.47
N LEU A 179 11.17 -19.31 8.45
CA LEU A 179 10.97 -20.54 7.68
C LEU A 179 11.15 -21.81 8.55
N PHE A 180 12.08 -21.75 9.51
CA PHE A 180 12.46 -22.92 10.29
C PHE A 180 11.95 -22.89 11.74
N ASN A 181 11.93 -21.72 12.36
CA ASN A 181 11.72 -21.58 13.81
C ASN A 181 10.76 -20.45 14.14
N ASN A 182 10.03 -20.62 15.23
CA ASN A 182 9.32 -19.56 15.92
C ASN A 182 10.14 -19.14 17.14
N TYR A 183 10.26 -17.84 17.36
CA TYR A 183 10.98 -17.27 18.48
C TYR A 183 10.07 -16.32 19.25
N LYS A 184 10.04 -16.44 20.57
CA LYS A 184 9.67 -15.33 21.45
C LYS A 184 10.93 -14.78 22.08
N ILE A 185 11.22 -13.51 21.81
CA ILE A 185 12.47 -12.86 22.22
C ILE A 185 12.16 -11.62 23.03
N ASN A 186 12.93 -11.41 24.10
CA ASN A 186 12.98 -10.13 24.79
C ASN A 186 13.67 -9.10 23.88
N SER A 187 12.94 -8.09 23.41
CA SER A 187 13.43 -7.10 22.45
C SER A 187 14.62 -6.28 22.97
N LYS A 188 14.75 -6.12 24.29
CA LYS A 188 15.81 -5.31 24.91
C LYS A 188 17.11 -6.08 25.09
N SER A 189 17.03 -7.32 25.58
CA SER A 189 18.21 -8.13 25.89
C SER A 189 18.62 -9.09 24.76
N GLY A 190 17.69 -9.43 23.86
CA GLY A 190 17.89 -10.50 22.88
C GLY A 190 17.72 -11.90 23.47
N GLU A 191 17.30 -12.01 24.74
CA GLU A 191 17.06 -13.29 25.39
C GLU A 191 15.91 -14.02 24.69
N ILE A 192 16.18 -15.25 24.24
CA ILE A 192 15.16 -16.14 23.70
C ILE A 192 14.36 -16.68 24.89
N ILE A 193 13.13 -16.18 25.06
CA ILE A 193 12.18 -16.64 26.07
C ILE A 193 11.75 -18.07 25.76
N TRP A 194 11.43 -18.32 24.49
CA TRP A 194 11.26 -19.67 23.96
C TRP A 194 11.56 -19.72 22.45
N LYS A 195 11.93 -20.91 21.97
CA LYS A 195 12.13 -21.25 20.55
C LYS A 195 11.50 -22.61 20.26
N ASN A 196 10.80 -22.75 19.14
CA ASN A 196 10.29 -24.04 18.68
C ASN A 196 10.31 -24.16 17.15
N ASP A 197 10.30 -25.40 16.64
CA ASP A 197 10.26 -25.67 15.21
C ASP A 197 8.89 -25.34 14.60
N VAL A 198 8.91 -24.67 13.44
CA VAL A 198 7.73 -24.36 12.62
C VAL A 198 7.07 -25.62 12.05
N SER A 199 7.81 -26.72 11.90
CA SER A 199 7.28 -27.97 11.38
C SER A 199 7.98 -29.20 11.94
N GLU A 200 7.37 -30.37 11.82
CA GLU A 200 8.03 -31.63 12.20
C GLU A 200 9.22 -31.93 11.28
N ALA A 201 9.14 -31.60 9.99
CA ALA A 201 10.27 -31.74 9.06
C ALA A 201 11.49 -30.96 9.54
N ASN A 202 11.30 -29.72 10.01
CA ASN A 202 12.38 -28.90 10.57
C ASN A 202 12.99 -29.54 11.82
N LYS A 203 12.13 -30.06 12.72
CA LYS A 203 12.57 -30.78 13.91
C LYS A 203 13.40 -32.03 13.58
N GLN A 204 13.08 -32.73 12.48
CA GLN A 204 13.87 -33.86 12.03
C GLN A 204 15.19 -33.42 11.39
N LEU A 205 15.21 -32.31 10.63
CA LEU A 205 16.44 -31.73 10.09
C LEU A 205 17.43 -31.38 11.22
N GLU A 206 16.97 -30.78 12.31
CA GLU A 206 17.82 -30.48 13.48
C GLU A 206 18.52 -31.72 14.04
N LYS A 207 17.84 -32.87 14.09
CA LYS A 207 18.42 -34.13 14.57
C LYS A 207 19.53 -34.68 13.67
N LEU A 208 19.63 -34.23 12.42
CA LEU A 208 20.65 -34.65 11.46
C LEU A 208 21.96 -33.85 11.61
N GLY A 209 22.05 -32.93 12.57
CA GLY A 209 23.27 -32.16 12.86
C GLY A 209 23.76 -31.38 11.64
N ALA A 210 25.06 -31.45 11.34
CA ALA A 210 25.69 -30.72 10.24
C ALA A 210 25.06 -30.98 8.86
N PHE A 211 24.55 -32.19 8.62
CA PHE A 211 23.85 -32.52 7.37
C PHE A 211 22.49 -31.82 7.29
N GLY A 212 21.76 -31.76 8.40
CA GLY A 212 20.52 -30.98 8.51
C GLY A 212 20.73 -29.49 8.25
N GLY A 213 21.80 -28.92 8.78
CA GLY A 213 22.20 -27.53 8.51
C GLY A 213 22.46 -27.27 7.02
N LEU A 214 23.18 -28.17 6.34
CA LEU A 214 23.41 -28.07 4.89
C LEU A 214 22.09 -28.13 4.10
N MET A 215 21.16 -29.02 4.49
CA MET A 215 19.84 -29.11 3.86
C MET A 215 19.00 -27.84 4.07
N LYS A 216 19.08 -27.21 5.25
CA LYS A 216 18.42 -25.93 5.51
C LYS A 216 18.99 -24.80 4.65
N GLN A 217 20.31 -24.78 4.45
CA GLN A 217 20.96 -23.79 3.58
C GLN A 217 20.50 -23.95 2.12
N VAL A 218 20.46 -25.18 1.60
CA VAL A 218 19.95 -25.47 0.26
C VAL A 218 18.49 -25.05 0.15
N ALA A 219 17.65 -25.40 1.13
CA ALA A 219 16.24 -25.01 1.14
C ALA A 219 16.05 -23.48 1.16
N THR A 220 16.91 -22.75 1.89
CA THR A 220 16.88 -21.28 1.94
C THR A 220 17.23 -20.67 0.58
N GLN A 221 18.32 -21.12 -0.06
CA GLN A 221 18.69 -20.67 -1.40
C GLN A 221 17.64 -21.02 -2.45
N GLN A 222 17.01 -22.19 -2.33
CA GLN A 222 15.92 -22.59 -3.21
C GLN A 222 14.65 -21.76 -2.97
N ALA A 223 14.39 -21.34 -1.72
CA ALA A 223 13.28 -20.45 -1.35
C ALA A 223 13.50 -18.99 -1.80
N GLU A 224 14.73 -18.57 -2.09
CA GLU A 224 15.01 -17.29 -2.76
C GLU A 224 14.57 -17.32 -4.25
N GLY A 225 14.37 -18.51 -4.84
CA GLY A 225 13.90 -18.71 -6.23
C GLY A 225 12.58 -19.48 -6.39
N MET A 226 11.94 -19.90 -5.30
CA MET A 226 10.66 -20.60 -5.27
C MET A 226 9.76 -20.01 -4.19
N ASP A 227 8.48 -19.80 -4.50
CA ASP A 227 7.46 -19.38 -3.52
C ASP A 227 7.21 -20.49 -2.47
N PHE A 228 8.13 -20.66 -1.53
CA PHE A 228 7.83 -21.37 -0.28
C PHE A 228 6.80 -20.54 0.47
N ASN A 229 5.51 -20.84 0.32
CA ASN A 229 4.46 -20.05 0.91
C ASN A 229 4.28 -20.47 2.39
N VAL A 230 4.71 -19.61 3.31
CA VAL A 230 4.48 -19.76 4.75
C VAL A 230 3.74 -18.53 5.23
N LYS A 231 2.65 -18.73 5.96
CA LYS A 231 1.81 -17.64 6.48
C LYS A 231 1.59 -17.79 7.98
N PHE A 232 1.59 -16.65 8.66
CA PHE A 232 1.30 -16.51 10.08
C PHE A 232 -0.14 -16.01 10.28
N TYR A 233 -0.84 -16.58 11.27
CA TYR A 233 -2.19 -16.15 11.64
C TYR A 233 -2.31 -16.08 13.17
N LYS A 234 -2.50 -14.88 13.72
CA LYS A 234 -2.82 -14.68 15.14
C LYS A 234 -4.32 -14.80 15.37
N HIS A 235 -4.74 -15.60 16.34
CA HIS A 235 -6.16 -15.69 16.69
C HIS A 235 -6.62 -14.38 17.36
N PRO A 236 -7.77 -13.79 17.00
CA PRO A 236 -8.21 -12.50 17.54
C PRO A 236 -8.67 -12.57 19.00
N MET A 237 -9.11 -13.74 19.48
CA MET A 237 -9.72 -13.91 20.82
C MET A 237 -8.99 -14.92 21.73
N MET A 238 -7.95 -15.59 21.24
CA MET A 238 -7.26 -16.65 21.99
C MET A 238 -5.78 -16.35 22.01
N ASP A 239 -5.08 -16.79 23.05
CA ASP A 239 -3.62 -16.66 23.17
C ASP A 239 -2.88 -17.72 22.32
N VAL A 240 -3.24 -17.78 21.03
CA VAL A 240 -2.84 -18.82 20.09
C VAL A 240 -2.50 -18.20 18.74
N PHE A 241 -1.50 -18.77 18.08
CA PHE A 241 -1.23 -18.49 16.68
C PHE A 241 -1.07 -19.77 15.86
N TYR A 242 -1.20 -19.60 14.54
CA TYR A 242 -1.08 -20.67 13.57
C TYR A 242 -0.03 -20.31 12.55
N VAL A 243 0.71 -21.33 12.11
CA VAL A 243 1.64 -21.22 10.99
C VAL A 243 1.22 -22.23 9.94
N GLY A 244 0.84 -21.74 8.77
CA GLY A 244 0.53 -22.55 7.59
C GLY A 244 1.73 -22.59 6.65
N SER A 245 2.03 -23.75 6.08
CA SER A 245 3.05 -23.90 5.03
C SER A 245 2.54 -24.72 3.86
N GLU A 246 2.99 -24.38 2.67
CA GLU A 246 2.69 -25.13 1.46
C GLU A 246 3.71 -26.26 1.23
N GLN A 247 3.21 -27.42 0.82
CA GLN A 247 4.00 -28.58 0.44
C GLN A 247 3.67 -29.00 -0.98
N LYS A 248 4.69 -29.05 -1.84
CA LYS A 248 4.61 -29.62 -3.18
C LYS A 248 4.69 -31.15 -3.09
N LYS A 249 3.73 -31.84 -3.70
CA LYS A 249 3.71 -33.30 -3.87
C LYS A 249 3.98 -33.61 -5.34
N GLU A 250 5.19 -34.12 -5.61
CA GLU A 250 5.54 -34.71 -6.91
C GLU A 250 5.26 -36.21 -6.87
N SER A 251 4.40 -36.72 -7.76
CA SER A 251 4.17 -38.15 -7.86
C SER A 251 5.38 -38.84 -8.49
N SER A 252 6.07 -39.69 -7.74
CA SER A 252 7.26 -40.45 -8.18
C SER A 252 6.97 -41.59 -9.17
N ILE A 253 5.76 -41.65 -9.73
CA ILE A 253 5.31 -42.73 -10.63
C ILE A 253 4.54 -42.13 -11.82
N SER A 254 5.24 -41.67 -12.86
CA SER A 254 4.69 -41.69 -14.22
C SER A 254 5.79 -41.62 -15.28
N SER A 255 5.80 -42.57 -16.20
CA SER A 255 6.67 -42.64 -17.39
C SER A 255 6.17 -41.76 -18.55
N SER A 256 5.57 -40.61 -18.25
CA SER A 256 5.08 -39.62 -19.24
C SER A 256 5.63 -38.24 -18.90
N SER A 257 5.98 -37.46 -19.93
CA SER A 257 6.76 -36.22 -19.89
C SER A 257 6.12 -35.00 -19.20
N SER A 258 5.09 -35.19 -18.36
CA SER A 258 4.61 -34.16 -17.42
C SER A 258 3.92 -34.82 -16.22
N THR A 259 4.60 -34.87 -15.08
CA THR A 259 4.02 -35.29 -13.81
C THR A 259 3.10 -34.19 -13.28
N PRO A 260 1.81 -34.44 -13.00
CA PRO A 260 0.95 -33.44 -12.40
C PRO A 260 1.45 -33.12 -10.99
N VAL A 261 1.84 -31.87 -10.78
CA VAL A 261 2.22 -31.36 -9.46
C VAL A 261 0.95 -31.10 -8.66
N THR A 262 0.87 -31.67 -7.45
CA THR A 262 -0.21 -31.37 -6.50
C THR A 262 0.36 -30.65 -5.28
N TYR A 263 -0.50 -29.94 -4.55
CA TYR A 263 -0.10 -29.18 -3.37
C TYR A 263 -0.96 -29.54 -2.17
N SER A 264 -0.39 -29.43 -0.98
CA SER A 264 -1.12 -29.47 0.29
C SER A 264 -0.61 -28.40 1.23
N SER A 265 -1.50 -27.84 2.03
CA SER A 265 -1.20 -26.89 3.09
C SER A 265 -1.17 -27.62 4.42
N VAL A 266 -0.16 -27.33 5.24
CA VAL A 266 0.03 -27.93 6.55
C VAL A 266 0.03 -26.83 7.61
N PHE A 267 -0.83 -26.97 8.62
CA PHE A 267 -1.00 -25.99 9.67
C PHE A 267 -0.58 -26.55 11.02
N TYR A 268 0.20 -25.76 11.75
CA TYR A 268 0.54 -26.00 13.14
C TYR A 268 -0.08 -24.92 14.00
N ALA A 269 -0.51 -25.28 15.22
CA ALA A 269 -1.08 -24.38 16.20
C ALA A 269 -0.19 -24.33 17.45
N TYR A 270 0.04 -23.12 17.96
CA TYR A 270 0.97 -22.86 19.05
C TYR A 270 0.34 -21.96 20.10
N ASN A 271 0.61 -22.25 21.37
CA ASN A 271 0.36 -21.31 22.44
C ASN A 271 1.37 -20.15 22.37
N MET A 272 0.89 -18.92 22.47
CA MET A 272 1.73 -17.72 22.45
C MET A 272 2.58 -17.58 23.72
N SER A 273 2.08 -18.03 24.87
CA SER A 273 2.74 -17.82 26.16
C SER A 273 4.05 -18.59 26.28
N ASP A 274 4.06 -19.86 25.87
CA ASP A 274 5.16 -20.82 26.07
C ASP A 274 5.67 -21.48 24.77
N GLY A 275 5.04 -21.20 23.62
CA GLY A 275 5.42 -21.77 22.34
C GLY A 275 5.05 -23.26 22.19
N ALA A 276 4.30 -23.85 23.11
CA ALA A 276 3.93 -25.26 23.04
C ALA A 276 3.00 -25.53 21.85
N ARG A 277 3.23 -26.65 21.14
CA ARG A 277 2.31 -27.13 20.11
C ARG A 277 1.01 -27.60 20.77
N LEU A 278 -0.11 -27.09 20.26
CA LEU A 278 -1.45 -27.49 20.71
C LEU A 278 -1.91 -28.81 20.09
N TRP A 279 -1.38 -29.12 18.91
CA TRP A 279 -1.74 -30.28 18.13
C TRP A 279 -0.61 -31.31 18.09
N GLU A 280 -0.94 -32.58 18.35
CA GLU A 280 0.02 -33.68 18.25
C GLU A 280 0.47 -33.90 16.79
N LYS A 281 -0.48 -33.82 15.85
CA LYS A 281 -0.25 -33.89 14.40
C LYS A 281 -0.73 -32.58 13.76
N PRO A 282 -0.05 -32.06 12.73
CA PRO A 282 -0.52 -30.88 12.05
C PRO A 282 -1.83 -31.14 11.32
N LEU A 283 -2.60 -30.07 11.09
CA LEU A 283 -3.76 -30.11 10.21
C LEU A 283 -3.26 -30.06 8.76
N GLU A 284 -3.52 -31.12 8.00
CA GLU A 284 -3.22 -31.19 6.56
C GLU A 284 -4.48 -30.93 5.74
N VAL A 285 -4.39 -29.99 4.80
CA VAL A 285 -5.46 -29.61 3.88
C VAL A 285 -4.94 -29.72 2.45
N ASN A 286 -5.74 -30.26 1.54
CA ASN A 286 -5.36 -30.28 0.11
C ASN A 286 -5.42 -28.85 -0.46
N GLY A 287 -4.47 -28.54 -1.32
CA GLY A 287 -4.37 -27.26 -2.02
C GLY A 287 -3.29 -26.33 -1.51
N ARG A 288 -3.01 -25.31 -2.31
CA ARG A 288 -2.00 -24.28 -2.01
C ARG A 288 -2.45 -23.43 -0.85
N LEU A 289 -1.46 -22.91 -0.13
CA LEU A 289 -1.71 -22.08 1.04
C LEU A 289 -2.27 -20.73 0.59
N SER A 290 -3.51 -20.43 0.97
CA SER A 290 -4.14 -19.16 0.61
C SER A 290 -4.71 -18.42 1.82
N GLN A 291 -6.03 -18.44 2.03
CA GLN A 291 -6.70 -17.63 3.04
C GLN A 291 -7.19 -18.46 4.24
N LEU A 292 -7.31 -17.79 5.39
CA LEU A 292 -7.84 -18.34 6.63
C LEU A 292 -8.80 -17.32 7.26
N TYR A 293 -9.94 -17.79 7.73
CA TYR A 293 -10.90 -16.98 8.49
C TYR A 293 -11.20 -17.65 9.84
N PHE A 294 -11.20 -16.85 10.91
CA PHE A 294 -11.55 -17.32 12.25
C PHE A 294 -13.06 -17.23 12.46
N HIS A 295 -13.71 -18.38 12.66
CA HIS A 295 -15.13 -18.45 12.99
C HIS A 295 -15.28 -18.84 14.46
N GLY A 296 -15.43 -17.84 15.32
CA GLY A 296 -15.38 -18.04 16.77
C GLY A 296 -13.98 -18.48 17.20
N ARG A 297 -13.85 -19.73 17.67
CA ARG A 297 -12.55 -20.35 17.99
C ARG A 297 -11.99 -21.21 16.86
N ASP A 298 -12.84 -21.57 15.89
CA ASP A 298 -12.54 -22.56 14.87
C ASP A 298 -12.03 -21.90 13.58
N LEU A 299 -11.50 -22.72 12.67
CA LEU A 299 -10.77 -22.25 11.50
C LEU A 299 -11.49 -22.60 10.21
N VAL A 300 -11.85 -21.58 9.43
CA VAL A 300 -12.28 -21.75 8.04
C VAL A 300 -11.04 -21.65 7.16
N ILE A 301 -10.64 -22.76 6.54
CA ILE A 301 -9.49 -22.82 5.65
C ILE A 301 -9.98 -22.69 4.21
N LEU A 302 -9.37 -21.76 3.47
CA LEU A 302 -9.74 -21.36 2.11
C LEU A 302 -8.51 -21.51 1.18
N PRO A 303 -8.18 -22.73 0.71
CA PRO A 303 -7.00 -22.97 -0.12
C PRO A 303 -7.10 -22.37 -1.54
N ASP A 304 -5.99 -22.44 -2.27
CA ASP A 304 -5.95 -22.20 -3.72
C ASP A 304 -5.61 -23.51 -4.47
N ASP A 305 -6.60 -24.16 -5.07
CA ASP A 305 -6.39 -25.34 -5.93
C ASP A 305 -6.32 -24.97 -7.43
N GLY A 306 -6.34 -23.67 -7.78
CA GLY A 306 -6.39 -23.13 -9.14
C GLY A 306 -7.62 -23.51 -9.98
N SER A 307 -8.43 -24.45 -9.51
CA SER A 307 -9.46 -25.13 -10.31
C SER A 307 -10.72 -25.48 -9.51
N ASN A 308 -10.66 -26.46 -8.61
CA ASN A 308 -11.80 -26.89 -7.77
C ASN A 308 -11.35 -26.99 -6.31
N THR A 309 -11.37 -25.85 -5.63
CA THR A 309 -10.95 -25.72 -4.24
C THR A 309 -11.91 -26.43 -3.31
N LYS A 310 -11.38 -27.13 -2.30
CA LYS A 310 -12.20 -27.61 -1.17
C LYS A 310 -11.95 -26.75 0.06
N ILE A 311 -13.01 -26.12 0.54
CA ILE A 311 -13.00 -25.35 1.78
C ILE A 311 -13.67 -26.13 2.92
N ASN A 312 -13.31 -25.81 4.16
CA ASN A 312 -13.90 -26.46 5.32
C ASN A 312 -13.77 -25.61 6.59
N LEU A 313 -14.60 -25.93 7.58
CA LEU A 313 -14.46 -25.50 8.96
C LEU A 313 -13.81 -26.61 9.77
N TYR A 314 -12.70 -26.31 10.43
CA TYR A 314 -11.94 -27.23 11.27
C TYR A 314 -12.05 -26.79 12.72
N ASN A 315 -12.41 -27.75 13.58
CA ASN A 315 -12.44 -27.52 15.01
C ASN A 315 -11.02 -27.27 15.54
N HIS A 316 -10.84 -26.19 16.30
CA HIS A 316 -9.53 -25.81 16.81
C HIS A 316 -8.90 -26.87 17.73
N LYS A 317 -9.70 -27.62 18.50
CA LYS A 317 -9.16 -28.54 19.51
C LYS A 317 -8.75 -29.89 18.90
N ASN A 318 -9.61 -30.48 18.07
CA ASN A 318 -9.44 -31.85 17.58
C ASN A 318 -9.22 -31.95 16.06
N GLN A 319 -9.21 -30.83 15.33
CA GLN A 319 -9.01 -30.74 13.88
C GLN A 319 -10.10 -31.43 13.04
N GLU A 320 -11.23 -31.82 13.64
CA GLU A 320 -12.33 -32.44 12.90
C GLU A 320 -12.97 -31.42 11.96
N SER A 321 -13.20 -31.85 10.72
CA SER A 321 -13.84 -31.05 9.70
C SER A 321 -15.36 -31.17 9.74
N SER A 322 -16.05 -30.03 9.66
CA SER A 322 -17.49 -29.97 9.91
C SER A 322 -18.35 -29.88 8.65
N TRP A 323 -17.83 -29.37 7.53
CA TRP A 323 -18.65 -29.07 6.36
C TRP A 323 -18.58 -30.12 5.24
N GLY A 324 -19.64 -30.16 4.44
CA GLY A 324 -19.81 -31.11 3.35
C GLY A 324 -20.16 -32.53 3.81
N LYS A 325 -20.48 -33.41 2.85
CA LYS A 325 -20.89 -34.78 3.15
C LYS A 325 -19.76 -35.53 3.87
N LYS A 326 -20.01 -35.93 5.13
CA LYS A 326 -19.04 -36.58 6.02
C LYS A 326 -17.76 -35.75 6.25
N GLY A 327 -17.90 -34.42 6.38
CA GLY A 327 -16.77 -33.53 6.67
C GLY A 327 -15.79 -33.34 5.50
N ARG A 328 -16.17 -33.71 4.27
CA ARG A 328 -15.27 -33.70 3.09
C ARG A 328 -15.07 -32.32 2.45
N GLY A 329 -15.63 -31.28 3.05
CA GLY A 329 -15.54 -29.91 2.58
C GLY A 329 -16.53 -29.58 1.47
N ILE A 330 -16.60 -28.29 1.18
CA ILE A 330 -17.45 -27.68 0.17
C ILE A 330 -16.58 -27.38 -1.04
N LYS A 331 -17.05 -27.72 -2.24
CA LYS A 331 -16.33 -27.42 -3.48
C LYS A 331 -16.62 -25.99 -3.91
N VAL A 332 -15.58 -25.21 -4.17
CA VAL A 332 -15.61 -23.87 -4.73
C VAL A 332 -14.92 -23.90 -6.10
N LYS A 333 -15.49 -23.18 -7.06
CA LYS A 333 -14.88 -23.04 -8.38
C LYS A 333 -13.72 -22.05 -8.31
N GLY A 334 -12.56 -22.45 -8.78
CA GLY A 334 -11.32 -21.69 -8.75
C GLY A 334 -10.58 -21.77 -7.41
N GLY A 335 -9.34 -21.29 -7.44
CA GLY A 335 -8.51 -21.01 -6.28
C GLY A 335 -8.95 -19.76 -5.55
N ILE A 336 -9.14 -19.82 -4.24
CA ILE A 336 -9.56 -18.63 -3.48
C ILE A 336 -8.32 -17.78 -3.25
N TYR A 337 -8.38 -16.49 -3.56
CA TYR A 337 -7.29 -15.54 -3.28
C TYR A 337 -7.68 -14.47 -2.27
N ASP A 338 -8.98 -14.19 -2.10
CA ASP A 338 -9.47 -13.22 -1.12
C ASP A 338 -10.92 -13.50 -0.67
N TYR A 339 -11.39 -12.81 0.36
CA TYR A 339 -12.77 -12.87 0.86
C TYR A 339 -13.24 -11.58 1.55
N VAL A 340 -14.56 -11.37 1.55
CA VAL A 340 -15.24 -10.29 2.28
C VAL A 340 -16.22 -10.89 3.28
N ALA A 341 -16.15 -10.48 4.55
CA ALA A 341 -17.14 -10.89 5.54
C ALA A 341 -18.43 -10.08 5.36
N VAL A 342 -19.57 -10.75 5.23
CA VAL A 342 -20.88 -10.10 5.05
C VAL A 342 -21.92 -10.81 5.91
N GLY A 343 -22.37 -10.13 6.98
CA GLY A 343 -23.31 -10.73 7.92
C GLY A 343 -22.73 -11.99 8.56
N ASN A 344 -23.44 -13.11 8.44
CA ASN A 344 -23.02 -14.42 8.95
C ASN A 344 -22.30 -15.29 7.91
N GLY A 345 -21.83 -14.70 6.81
CA GLY A 345 -21.19 -15.42 5.71
C GLY A 345 -19.95 -14.74 5.16
N LEU A 346 -19.32 -15.39 4.18
CA LEU A 346 -18.17 -14.87 3.43
C LEU A 346 -18.51 -14.80 1.94
N LEU A 347 -18.30 -13.64 1.33
CA LEU A 347 -18.17 -13.54 -0.12
C LEU A 347 -16.74 -13.96 -0.49
N LEU A 348 -16.60 -15.12 -1.12
CA LEU A 348 -15.34 -15.68 -1.56
C LEU A 348 -15.00 -15.17 -2.96
N ILE A 349 -13.74 -14.81 -3.15
CA ILE A 349 -13.20 -14.31 -4.41
C ILE A 349 -12.18 -15.32 -4.91
N SER A 350 -12.44 -15.91 -6.07
CA SER A 350 -11.64 -17.01 -6.61
C SER A 350 -11.28 -16.84 -8.08
N LYS A 351 -10.21 -17.53 -8.51
CA LYS A 351 -9.66 -17.48 -9.87
C LYS A 351 -9.52 -18.89 -10.46
N ASN A 352 -9.88 -19.07 -11.72
CA ASN A 352 -9.64 -20.30 -12.47
C ASN A 352 -9.17 -19.94 -13.89
N GLY A 353 -7.88 -20.15 -14.16
CA GLY A 353 -7.20 -19.54 -15.30
C GLY A 353 -7.24 -18.02 -15.20
N ASP A 354 -7.64 -17.35 -16.28
CA ASP A 354 -7.76 -15.88 -16.31
C ASP A 354 -9.15 -15.37 -15.87
N ARG A 355 -10.03 -16.27 -15.40
CA ARG A 355 -11.40 -15.90 -15.02
C ARG A 355 -11.54 -15.80 -13.51
N ASN A 356 -12.12 -14.70 -13.06
CA ASN A 356 -12.46 -14.46 -11.67
C ASN A 356 -13.92 -14.81 -11.38
N TYR A 357 -14.19 -15.21 -10.14
CA TYR A 357 -15.49 -15.63 -9.69
C TYR A 357 -15.81 -15.12 -8.28
N LEU A 358 -17.09 -14.84 -8.06
CA LEU A 358 -17.66 -14.55 -6.75
C LEU A 358 -18.61 -15.69 -6.34
N THR A 359 -18.51 -16.15 -5.10
CA THR A 359 -19.47 -17.07 -4.50
C THR A 359 -19.71 -16.73 -3.04
N PHE A 360 -20.89 -16.99 -2.50
CA PHE A 360 -21.19 -16.71 -1.10
C PHE A 360 -21.26 -18.00 -0.27
N LEU A 361 -20.55 -18.00 0.85
CA LEU A 361 -20.50 -19.07 1.84
C LEU A 361 -21.30 -18.64 3.09
N ASP A 362 -22.35 -19.38 3.42
CA ASP A 362 -22.99 -19.26 4.73
C ASP A 362 -22.17 -20.04 5.78
N LEU A 363 -21.64 -19.35 6.78
CA LEU A 363 -20.77 -19.97 7.79
C LEU A 363 -21.54 -20.86 8.78
N ASN A 364 -22.81 -20.55 9.05
CA ASN A 364 -23.61 -21.32 9.99
C ASN A 364 -24.08 -22.64 9.36
N LEU A 365 -24.49 -22.58 8.10
CA LEU A 365 -25.01 -23.73 7.35
C LEU A 365 -23.89 -24.55 6.70
N GLY A 366 -22.73 -23.95 6.43
CA GLY A 366 -21.64 -24.62 5.72
C GLY A 366 -22.02 -25.00 4.29
N ILE A 367 -22.67 -24.08 3.57
CA ILE A 367 -23.10 -24.26 2.17
C ILE A 367 -22.77 -23.02 1.34
N LEU A 368 -22.62 -23.21 0.02
CA LEU A 368 -22.66 -22.10 -0.92
C LEU A 368 -24.11 -21.76 -1.21
N THR A 369 -24.49 -20.49 -1.09
CA THR A 369 -25.88 -20.06 -1.30
C THR A 369 -26.19 -19.79 -2.77
N PHE A 370 -25.17 -19.49 -3.58
CA PHE A 370 -25.35 -19.26 -5.01
C PHE A 370 -25.48 -20.59 -5.76
N GLU A 371 -26.45 -20.70 -6.67
CA GLU A 371 -26.57 -21.88 -7.54
C GLU A 371 -25.35 -22.04 -8.46
N LYS A 372 -24.81 -20.91 -8.94
CA LYS A 372 -23.61 -20.84 -9.77
C LYS A 372 -22.73 -19.67 -9.32
N PRO A 373 -21.39 -19.83 -9.38
CA PRO A 373 -20.48 -18.73 -9.12
C PRO A 373 -20.65 -17.65 -10.19
N VAL A 374 -20.62 -16.39 -9.77
CA VAL A 374 -20.74 -15.21 -10.64
C VAL A 374 -19.39 -14.96 -11.28
N LYS A 375 -19.33 -14.95 -12.61
CA LYS A 375 -18.09 -14.59 -13.33
C LYS A 375 -17.95 -13.06 -13.33
N ILE A 376 -16.74 -12.58 -13.07
CA ILE A 376 -16.35 -11.16 -13.20
C ILE A 376 -15.08 -11.04 -14.05
N ASP A 377 -14.87 -9.85 -14.61
CA ASP A 377 -13.65 -9.49 -15.35
C ASP A 377 -12.71 -8.65 -14.46
N GLY A 378 -11.40 -8.80 -14.64
CA GLY A 378 -10.39 -8.20 -13.76
C GLY A 378 -10.33 -8.80 -12.34
N GLU A 379 -9.32 -8.39 -11.57
CA GLU A 379 -9.15 -8.80 -10.16
C GLU A 379 -9.88 -7.83 -9.23
N VAL A 380 -10.52 -8.35 -8.18
CA VAL A 380 -11.25 -7.50 -7.22
C VAL A 380 -10.26 -6.68 -6.41
N VAL A 381 -10.48 -5.36 -6.38
CA VAL A 381 -9.61 -4.40 -5.68
C VAL A 381 -10.32 -3.65 -4.57
N ARG A 382 -11.65 -3.50 -4.67
CA ARG A 382 -12.47 -2.80 -3.68
C ARG A 382 -13.82 -3.49 -3.55
N THR A 383 -14.33 -3.57 -2.32
CA THR A 383 -15.69 -4.02 -2.04
C THR A 383 -16.32 -3.16 -0.95
N GLU A 384 -17.61 -2.89 -1.05
CA GLU A 384 -18.38 -2.14 -0.06
C GLU A 384 -19.78 -2.75 0.09
N LYS A 385 -20.19 -3.04 1.32
CA LYS A 385 -21.54 -3.55 1.59
C LYS A 385 -22.56 -2.42 1.39
N ILE A 386 -23.56 -2.64 0.53
CA ILE A 386 -24.64 -1.68 0.27
C ILE A 386 -26.00 -2.38 0.20
N GLY A 387 -27.05 -1.79 0.81
CA GLY A 387 -28.38 -2.41 0.85
C GLY A 387 -28.32 -3.90 1.23
N ASN A 388 -28.88 -4.76 0.37
CA ASN A 388 -28.85 -6.23 0.51
C ASN A 388 -27.70 -6.92 -0.29
N GLY A 389 -26.74 -6.14 -0.78
CA GLY A 389 -25.67 -6.58 -1.66
C GLY A 389 -24.29 -6.09 -1.28
N VAL A 390 -23.34 -6.31 -2.19
CA VAL A 390 -21.97 -5.82 -2.13
C VAL A 390 -21.66 -5.14 -3.45
N PHE A 391 -21.35 -3.85 -3.40
CA PHE A 391 -20.70 -3.16 -4.51
C PHE A 391 -19.26 -3.65 -4.60
N PHE A 392 -18.82 -4.00 -5.80
CA PHE A 392 -17.44 -4.38 -6.04
C PHE A 392 -16.88 -3.59 -7.21
N VAL A 393 -15.58 -3.32 -7.12
CA VAL A 393 -14.77 -2.76 -8.20
C VAL A 393 -13.61 -3.71 -8.43
N THR A 394 -13.39 -4.04 -9.69
CA THR A 394 -12.24 -4.81 -10.17
C THR A 394 -11.27 -3.88 -10.89
N THR A 395 -10.16 -4.44 -11.37
CA THR A 395 -9.24 -3.73 -12.26
C THR A 395 -9.86 -3.32 -13.60
N GLU A 396 -11.05 -3.83 -13.95
CA GLU A 396 -11.66 -3.66 -15.28
C GLU A 396 -13.13 -3.23 -15.25
N GLU A 397 -13.86 -3.47 -14.15
CA GLU A 397 -15.30 -3.20 -14.08
C GLU A 397 -15.82 -2.93 -12.66
N ALA A 398 -17.03 -2.40 -12.56
CA ALA A 398 -17.78 -2.28 -11.32
C ALA A 398 -19.21 -2.80 -11.47
N ASN A 399 -19.73 -3.44 -10.43
CA ASN A 399 -21.11 -3.91 -10.36
C ASN A 399 -21.56 -4.07 -8.89
N VAL A 400 -22.84 -4.41 -8.68
CA VAL A 400 -23.41 -4.72 -7.37
C VAL A 400 -23.88 -6.17 -7.38
N LEU A 401 -23.40 -6.96 -6.43
CA LEU A 401 -23.80 -8.34 -6.24
C LEU A 401 -24.87 -8.45 -5.16
N ASN A 402 -26.01 -9.08 -5.48
CA ASN A 402 -26.95 -9.53 -4.47
C ASN A 402 -26.38 -10.75 -3.72
N THR A 403 -26.14 -10.60 -2.43
CA THR A 403 -25.50 -11.67 -1.62
C THR A 403 -26.44 -12.83 -1.27
N SER A 404 -27.74 -12.68 -1.51
CA SER A 404 -28.72 -13.74 -1.30
C SER A 404 -28.98 -14.56 -2.57
N SER A 405 -29.11 -13.92 -3.74
CA SER A 405 -29.39 -14.61 -5.01
C SER A 405 -28.15 -14.93 -5.85
N GLY A 406 -27.05 -14.19 -5.67
CA GLY A 406 -25.90 -14.24 -6.58
C GLY A 406 -26.12 -13.52 -7.90
N GLU A 407 -27.18 -12.74 -8.03
CA GLU A 407 -27.44 -11.94 -9.23
C GLU A 407 -26.67 -10.62 -9.17
N LEU A 408 -26.15 -10.20 -10.33
CA LEU A 408 -25.68 -8.83 -10.51
C LEU A 408 -26.90 -7.93 -10.65
N LEU A 409 -26.95 -6.87 -9.84
CA LEU A 409 -28.08 -5.94 -9.83
C LEU A 409 -28.01 -4.91 -10.97
N LEU A 410 -26.85 -4.77 -11.62
CA LEU A 410 -26.73 -4.00 -12.85
C LEU A 410 -26.78 -4.96 -14.05
N ASP A 411 -27.67 -4.67 -15.02
CA ASP A 411 -27.85 -5.46 -16.25
C ASP A 411 -26.54 -5.65 -17.03
N SER A 412 -25.61 -4.70 -16.91
CA SER A 412 -24.26 -4.78 -17.45
C SER A 412 -23.30 -4.15 -16.46
N SER A 413 -22.19 -4.82 -16.19
CA SER A 413 -21.08 -4.24 -15.44
C SER A 413 -20.57 -2.98 -16.16
N ILE A 414 -20.14 -2.01 -15.37
CA ILE A 414 -19.65 -0.72 -15.88
C ILE A 414 -18.14 -0.86 -16.10
N PRO A 415 -17.63 -0.75 -17.35
CA PRO A 415 -16.19 -0.76 -17.61
C PRO A 415 -15.54 0.45 -16.93
N THR A 416 -14.64 0.20 -15.98
CA THR A 416 -14.03 1.26 -15.15
C THR A 416 -12.77 0.74 -14.47
N SER A 417 -12.09 1.60 -13.72
CA SER A 417 -10.95 1.24 -12.87
C SER A 417 -11.17 1.79 -11.46
N PRO A 418 -10.48 1.26 -10.43
CA PRO A 418 -10.64 1.75 -9.05
C PRO A 418 -10.40 3.26 -8.88
N SER A 419 -9.51 3.87 -9.67
CA SER A 419 -9.23 5.32 -9.60
C SER A 419 -10.31 6.19 -10.25
N LEU A 420 -11.27 5.57 -10.96
CA LEU A 420 -12.39 6.21 -11.65
C LEU A 420 -13.73 5.97 -10.93
N VAL A 421 -13.66 5.54 -9.67
CA VAL A 421 -14.82 5.33 -8.79
C VAL A 421 -14.66 6.16 -7.53
N GLY A 422 -15.62 7.04 -7.27
CA GLY A 422 -15.71 7.85 -6.07
C GLY A 422 -17.04 7.64 -5.36
N SER A 423 -17.15 8.08 -4.11
CA SER A 423 -18.41 8.00 -3.36
C SER A 423 -18.60 9.22 -2.47
N ILE A 424 -19.86 9.61 -2.26
CA ILE A 424 -20.27 10.56 -1.23
C ILE A 424 -21.63 10.11 -0.70
N GLU A 425 -21.82 10.15 0.61
CA GLU A 425 -23.09 9.80 1.26
C GLU A 425 -23.68 8.47 0.72
N ASP A 426 -24.87 8.53 0.11
CA ASP A 426 -25.63 7.40 -0.41
C ASP A 426 -25.36 7.10 -1.90
N LYS A 427 -24.27 7.63 -2.48
CA LYS A 427 -23.99 7.49 -3.92
C LYS A 427 -22.57 7.05 -4.23
N PHE A 428 -22.43 6.28 -5.31
CA PHE A 428 -21.18 6.14 -6.04
C PHE A 428 -21.25 6.92 -7.35
N PHE A 429 -20.12 7.51 -7.73
CA PHE A 429 -19.89 8.12 -9.03
C PHE A 429 -18.85 7.29 -9.76
N ILE A 430 -19.18 6.86 -10.97
CA ILE A 430 -18.40 5.88 -11.73
C ILE A 430 -18.23 6.41 -13.14
N PHE A 431 -16.99 6.62 -13.58
CA PHE A 431 -16.72 6.94 -14.98
C PHE A 431 -16.72 5.65 -15.80
N ASP A 432 -17.66 5.54 -16.74
CA ASP A 432 -17.78 4.46 -17.71
C ASP A 432 -16.82 4.73 -18.88
N THR A 433 -15.73 3.98 -18.93
CA THR A 433 -14.64 4.15 -19.91
C THR A 433 -15.01 3.66 -21.30
N LYS A 434 -16.11 2.91 -21.46
CA LYS A 434 -16.60 2.44 -22.75
C LYS A 434 -17.51 3.46 -23.41
N ASN A 435 -18.35 4.11 -22.61
CA ASN A 435 -19.33 5.08 -23.10
C ASN A 435 -18.89 6.54 -22.89
N ASP A 436 -17.69 6.77 -22.37
CA ASP A 436 -17.13 8.09 -22.03
C ASP A 436 -18.07 8.95 -21.17
N LYS A 437 -18.80 8.33 -20.23
CA LYS A 437 -19.86 8.98 -19.47
C LYS A 437 -19.71 8.79 -17.97
N LEU A 438 -20.13 9.81 -17.22
CA LEU A 438 -20.23 9.74 -15.77
C LEU A 438 -21.57 9.13 -15.38
N LYS A 439 -21.53 8.04 -14.60
CA LYS A 439 -22.69 7.37 -14.03
C LYS A 439 -22.80 7.67 -12.54
N VAL A 440 -24.02 7.58 -12.03
CA VAL A 440 -24.32 7.62 -10.60
C VAL A 440 -25.06 6.36 -10.20
N LEU A 441 -24.65 5.76 -9.08
CA LEU A 441 -25.30 4.60 -8.47
C LEU A 441 -25.78 4.98 -7.07
N ASN A 442 -27.06 4.72 -6.77
CA ASN A 442 -27.62 4.92 -5.43
C ASN A 442 -27.37 3.67 -4.55
N LYS A 443 -26.70 3.85 -3.41
CA LYS A 443 -26.32 2.78 -2.49
C LYS A 443 -27.53 2.11 -1.82
N ALA A 444 -28.64 2.82 -1.62
CA ALA A 444 -29.80 2.29 -0.91
C ALA A 444 -30.61 1.29 -1.76
N ASN A 445 -30.76 1.55 -3.05
CA ASN A 445 -31.58 0.72 -3.95
C ASN A 445 -30.81 0.11 -5.13
N SER A 446 -29.49 0.38 -5.25
CA SER A 446 -28.62 -0.10 -6.32
C SER A 446 -29.00 0.35 -7.74
N SER A 447 -29.85 1.38 -7.88
CA SER A 447 -30.19 1.93 -9.20
C SER A 447 -29.02 2.71 -9.78
N VAL A 448 -28.69 2.46 -11.06
CA VAL A 448 -27.69 3.21 -11.82
C VAL A 448 -28.35 4.03 -12.93
N SER A 449 -27.84 5.24 -13.16
CA SER A 449 -28.20 6.06 -14.32
C SER A 449 -26.99 6.81 -14.87
N ASP A 450 -27.08 7.24 -16.12
CA ASP A 450 -26.17 8.27 -16.63
C ASP A 450 -26.42 9.55 -15.82
N LEU A 451 -25.38 10.04 -15.16
CA LEU A 451 -25.41 11.37 -14.54
C LEU A 451 -25.14 12.41 -15.62
N SER A 452 -24.09 12.22 -16.42
CA SER A 452 -23.76 13.15 -17.50
C SER A 452 -24.62 12.93 -18.74
N GLY A 453 -25.20 14.03 -19.26
CA GLY A 453 -25.91 14.04 -20.54
C GLY A 453 -24.98 14.01 -21.77
N VAL A 454 -23.68 14.24 -21.58
CA VAL A 454 -22.66 14.33 -22.63
C VAL A 454 -21.52 13.34 -22.38
N GLU A 455 -20.83 12.97 -23.46
CA GLU A 455 -19.56 12.22 -23.43
C GLU A 455 -18.41 13.16 -23.05
N LEU A 456 -17.48 12.69 -22.21
CA LEU A 456 -16.24 13.38 -21.86
C LEU A 456 -15.08 12.80 -22.67
N LYS A 457 -14.57 13.57 -23.63
CA LYS A 457 -13.44 13.16 -24.49
C LYS A 457 -12.22 14.01 -24.23
N PHE A 458 -11.18 13.41 -23.65
CA PHE A 458 -9.92 14.08 -23.40
C PHE A 458 -9.07 14.27 -24.66
N GLU A 459 -8.31 15.36 -24.68
CA GLU A 459 -7.40 15.71 -25.74
C GLU A 459 -6.02 15.05 -25.54
N GLY A 460 -5.15 15.12 -26.55
CA GLY A 460 -3.79 14.59 -26.44
C GLY A 460 -3.67 13.06 -26.48
N LYS A 461 -4.74 12.35 -26.87
CA LYS A 461 -4.87 10.88 -26.78
C LYS A 461 -4.77 10.36 -25.34
N GLU A 462 -5.18 11.17 -24.38
CA GLU A 462 -5.34 10.75 -22.99
C GLU A 462 -6.76 10.21 -22.76
N SER A 463 -6.90 9.41 -21.72
CA SER A 463 -8.17 8.97 -21.17
C SER A 463 -8.22 9.35 -19.69
N PRO A 464 -9.40 9.48 -19.09
CA PRO A 464 -9.52 9.68 -17.65
C PRO A 464 -8.73 8.64 -16.86
N THR A 465 -7.94 9.10 -15.88
CA THR A 465 -7.17 8.24 -14.98
C THR A 465 -7.51 8.46 -13.51
N GLY A 466 -8.18 9.56 -13.17
CA GLY A 466 -8.61 9.87 -11.81
C GLY A 466 -9.99 10.54 -11.75
N LEU A 467 -10.74 10.22 -10.70
CA LEU A 467 -12.01 10.82 -10.34
C LEU A 467 -11.97 11.24 -8.86
N GLU A 468 -12.37 12.49 -8.59
CA GLU A 468 -12.53 13.03 -7.24
C GLU A 468 -13.95 13.58 -7.07
N VAL A 469 -14.64 13.16 -6.00
CA VAL A 469 -15.93 13.73 -5.61
C VAL A 469 -15.68 14.95 -4.73
N ARG A 470 -16.34 16.07 -5.04
CA ARG A 470 -16.15 17.38 -4.41
C ARG A 470 -17.51 18.00 -4.10
N ASP A 471 -17.53 18.99 -3.19
CA ASP A 471 -18.76 19.68 -2.78
C ASP A 471 -19.50 20.32 -3.96
N ASN A 472 -18.75 20.79 -4.98
CA ASN A 472 -19.30 21.44 -6.17
C ASN A 472 -19.50 20.49 -7.37
N GLY A 473 -19.13 19.21 -7.27
CA GLY A 473 -19.25 18.30 -8.40
C GLY A 473 -18.22 17.16 -8.43
N ILE A 474 -18.13 16.52 -9.59
CA ILE A 474 -17.28 15.36 -9.84
C ILE A 474 -16.15 15.78 -10.78
N PHE A 475 -14.95 15.89 -10.21
CA PHE A 475 -13.74 16.26 -10.93
C PHE A 475 -13.12 15.03 -11.55
N ILE A 476 -12.88 15.06 -12.86
CA ILE A 476 -12.29 13.96 -13.62
C ILE A 476 -11.06 14.50 -14.33
N HIS A 477 -9.95 13.76 -14.27
CA HIS A 477 -8.68 14.24 -14.81
C HIS A 477 -7.80 13.12 -15.36
N SER A 478 -6.80 13.56 -16.11
CA SER A 478 -5.61 12.79 -16.51
C SER A 478 -4.38 13.67 -16.27
N ASP A 479 -3.24 13.36 -16.87
CA ASP A 479 -2.02 14.15 -16.69
C ASP A 479 -2.15 15.58 -17.22
N GLN A 480 -2.89 15.77 -18.32
CA GLN A 480 -2.97 17.05 -19.04
C GLN A 480 -4.41 17.54 -19.24
N ASN A 481 -5.41 16.74 -18.90
CA ASN A 481 -6.81 17.11 -19.03
C ASN A 481 -7.48 17.22 -17.67
N VAL A 482 -8.36 18.21 -17.52
CA VAL A 482 -9.20 18.41 -16.35
C VAL A 482 -10.63 18.71 -16.78
N ALA A 483 -11.60 18.12 -16.08
CA ALA A 483 -13.02 18.37 -16.28
C ALA A 483 -13.77 18.33 -14.95
N LEU A 484 -14.87 19.05 -14.88
CA LEU A 484 -15.78 19.02 -13.73
C LEU A 484 -17.22 18.92 -14.23
N PHE A 485 -17.93 17.89 -13.78
CA PHE A 485 -19.39 17.85 -13.85
C PHE A 485 -19.96 18.35 -12.53
N ASP A 486 -21.02 19.15 -12.55
CA ASP A 486 -21.75 19.44 -11.32
C ASP A 486 -22.50 18.19 -10.81
N LEU A 487 -23.10 18.28 -9.62
CA LEU A 487 -23.85 17.17 -9.02
C LEU A 487 -25.15 16.82 -9.77
N SER A 488 -25.57 17.66 -10.74
CA SER A 488 -26.69 17.37 -11.65
C SER A 488 -26.24 16.64 -12.93
N GLY A 489 -24.93 16.56 -13.17
CA GLY A 489 -24.33 15.97 -14.36
C GLY A 489 -24.10 16.93 -15.52
N SER A 490 -24.21 18.24 -15.29
CA SER A 490 -23.88 19.25 -16.31
C SER A 490 -22.37 19.48 -16.33
N LEU A 491 -21.77 19.45 -17.52
CA LEU A 491 -20.34 19.74 -17.71
C LEU A 491 -20.11 21.23 -17.43
N THR A 492 -19.40 21.53 -16.34
CA THR A 492 -19.09 22.89 -15.92
C THR A 492 -17.89 23.45 -16.67
N TYR A 493 -16.84 22.63 -16.83
CA TYR A 493 -15.69 22.95 -17.67
C TYR A 493 -14.97 21.68 -18.14
N GLN A 494 -14.17 21.83 -19.21
CA GLN A 494 -13.15 20.89 -19.63
C GLN A 494 -11.99 21.68 -20.24
N ASN A 495 -10.76 21.47 -19.75
CA ASN A 495 -9.56 22.15 -20.26
C ASN A 495 -8.42 21.15 -20.48
N TYR A 496 -7.63 21.40 -21.53
CA TYR A 496 -6.41 20.67 -21.86
C TYR A 496 -5.20 21.61 -21.78
N TYR A 497 -4.12 21.13 -21.16
CA TYR A 497 -2.85 21.83 -21.04
C TYR A 497 -1.77 21.05 -21.77
N GLU A 498 -1.12 21.63 -22.78
CA GLU A 498 -0.18 20.86 -23.61
C GLU A 498 1.12 20.52 -22.86
N ALA A 499 1.43 19.23 -22.77
CA ALA A 499 2.67 18.77 -22.16
C ALA A 499 3.92 19.24 -22.93
N PRO A 500 5.03 19.56 -22.24
CA PRO A 500 6.34 19.67 -22.87
C PRO A 500 6.75 18.36 -23.56
N ARG A 501 7.46 18.44 -24.69
CA ARG A 501 7.89 17.26 -25.49
C ARG A 501 9.06 16.47 -24.87
N GLU A 502 9.23 16.47 -23.54
CA GLU A 502 10.45 15.97 -22.87
C GLU A 502 10.14 14.99 -21.70
N PRO A 503 10.61 13.73 -21.76
CA PRO A 503 10.27 12.68 -20.77
C PRO A 503 10.69 12.96 -19.32
N GLY A 504 11.71 13.79 -19.08
CA GLY A 504 12.31 14.00 -17.76
C GLY A 504 11.39 14.71 -16.78
N LEU A 505 10.61 15.68 -17.27
CA LEU A 505 9.70 16.47 -16.45
C LEU A 505 8.48 15.66 -15.96
N LYS A 506 7.98 14.72 -16.79
CA LYS A 506 6.86 13.84 -16.43
C LYS A 506 7.21 12.90 -15.27
N ARG A 507 8.46 12.42 -15.21
CA ARG A 507 8.93 11.54 -14.12
C ARG A 507 8.78 12.19 -12.74
N ALA A 508 9.14 13.46 -12.60
CA ALA A 508 9.08 14.16 -11.30
C ALA A 508 7.64 14.26 -10.74
N LEU A 509 6.65 14.56 -11.59
CA LEU A 509 5.23 14.55 -11.18
C LEU A 509 4.72 13.15 -10.86
N LEU A 510 5.09 12.14 -11.65
CA LEU A 510 4.75 10.74 -11.35
C LEU A 510 5.32 10.30 -10.00
N TYR A 511 6.56 10.68 -9.68
CA TYR A 511 7.14 10.43 -8.36
C TYR A 511 6.35 11.13 -7.24
N ALA A 512 5.93 12.39 -7.43
CA ALA A 512 5.12 13.09 -6.44
C ALA A 512 3.75 12.41 -6.19
N GLN A 513 3.10 11.95 -7.26
CA GLN A 513 1.87 11.16 -7.17
C GLN A 513 2.10 9.83 -6.46
N ALA A 514 3.19 9.13 -6.79
CA ALA A 514 3.59 7.88 -6.14
C ALA A 514 3.88 8.09 -4.64
N VAL A 515 4.51 9.20 -4.26
CA VAL A 515 4.74 9.58 -2.85
C VAL A 515 3.42 9.79 -2.11
N ARG A 516 2.46 10.51 -2.73
CA ARG A 516 1.11 10.69 -2.14
C ARG A 516 0.38 9.36 -2.00
N ALA A 517 0.40 8.52 -3.03
CA ALA A 517 -0.25 7.21 -3.01
C ALA A 517 0.39 6.26 -1.98
N ALA A 518 1.73 6.18 -1.95
CA ALA A 518 2.48 5.40 -0.98
C ALA A 518 2.19 5.87 0.45
N TYR A 519 2.04 7.17 0.68
CA TYR A 519 1.67 7.71 1.99
C TYR A 519 0.23 7.34 2.41
N ILE A 520 -0.74 7.44 1.49
CA ILE A 520 -2.12 7.02 1.72
C ILE A 520 -2.17 5.50 2.00
N GLY A 521 -1.43 4.69 1.23
CA GLY A 521 -1.31 3.25 1.46
C GLY A 521 -0.58 2.88 2.75
N ALA A 522 0.50 3.60 3.09
CA ALA A 522 1.27 3.36 4.31
C ALA A 522 0.53 3.80 5.57
N SER A 523 -0.27 4.87 5.53
CA SER A 523 -1.17 5.23 6.64
C SER A 523 -2.28 4.19 6.82
N ALA A 524 -2.81 3.64 5.73
CA ALA A 524 -3.70 2.48 5.78
C ALA A 524 -3.03 1.24 6.40
N TYR A 525 -1.75 0.99 6.10
CA TYR A 525 -0.99 -0.14 6.63
C TYR A 525 -0.50 0.07 8.08
N ALA A 526 -0.04 1.26 8.44
CA ALA A 526 0.37 1.61 9.81
C ALA A 526 -0.84 1.55 10.75
N ALA A 527 -2.02 1.95 10.26
CA ALA A 527 -3.25 1.74 10.98
C ALA A 527 -3.64 0.26 11.00
N SER A 528 -3.40 -0.53 9.93
CA SER A 528 -3.68 -1.97 9.91
C SER A 528 -2.98 -2.77 11.01
N GLY A 529 -1.76 -2.36 11.41
CA GLY A 529 -1.04 -2.93 12.57
C GLY A 529 -1.74 -2.66 13.91
N ALA A 530 -2.34 -1.48 14.10
CA ALA A 530 -3.20 -1.19 15.26
C ALA A 530 -4.58 -1.88 15.13
N TYR A 531 -5.07 -2.06 13.90
CA TYR A 531 -6.31 -2.75 13.60
C TYR A 531 -6.22 -4.26 13.65
N GLN A 532 -5.05 -4.91 13.68
CA GLN A 532 -5.01 -6.38 13.86
C GLN A 532 -5.67 -6.81 15.18
N SER A 533 -5.74 -5.92 16.17
CA SER A 533 -6.53 -6.07 17.41
C SER A 533 -8.03 -5.79 17.27
N ALA A 534 -8.47 -5.08 16.23
CA ALA A 534 -9.85 -4.65 15.96
C ALA A 534 -10.43 -5.17 14.62
N ALA A 535 -9.67 -5.98 13.89
CA ALA A 535 -9.92 -6.44 12.53
C ALA A 535 -11.24 -7.19 12.29
N PRO A 536 -11.91 -7.80 13.30
CA PRO A 536 -13.22 -8.37 13.05
C PRO A 536 -14.31 -7.34 12.72
N GLN A 537 -14.12 -6.03 12.95
CA GLN A 537 -15.22 -5.05 12.88
C GLN A 537 -15.02 -3.83 11.97
N VAL A 538 -13.81 -3.52 11.49
CA VAL A 538 -13.58 -2.28 10.72
C VAL A 538 -13.30 -2.60 9.25
N LYS A 539 -14.39 -2.75 8.47
CA LYS A 539 -14.37 -2.83 6.99
C LYS A 539 -15.38 -1.87 6.35
N GLN A 540 -15.54 -0.66 6.90
CA GLN A 540 -16.24 0.44 6.22
C GLN A 540 -15.24 1.56 5.95
N GLU A 541 -15.23 2.10 4.73
CA GLU A 541 -14.26 3.12 4.30
C GLU A 541 -14.39 4.45 5.06
N ASP A 542 -15.60 4.88 5.39
CA ASP A 542 -15.81 6.08 6.21
C ASP A 542 -15.41 5.85 7.68
N ALA A 543 -15.59 4.61 8.16
CA ALA A 543 -15.08 4.19 9.46
C ALA A 543 -13.55 4.05 9.46
N LEU A 544 -12.93 3.76 8.31
CA LEU A 544 -11.49 3.57 8.19
C LEU A 544 -10.74 4.89 8.40
N ALA A 545 -11.17 6.01 7.80
CA ALA A 545 -10.50 7.29 8.01
C ALA A 545 -10.64 7.79 9.47
N GLY A 546 -11.84 7.70 10.04
CA GLY A 546 -12.10 8.06 11.44
C GLY A 546 -11.38 7.16 12.44
N ALA A 547 -11.46 5.84 12.24
CA ALA A 547 -10.77 4.87 13.07
C ALA A 547 -9.24 4.87 12.83
N MET A 548 -8.75 5.41 11.70
CA MET A 548 -7.30 5.54 11.45
C MET A 548 -6.77 6.66 12.32
N VAL A 549 -7.50 7.79 12.38
CA VAL A 549 -7.19 8.90 13.29
C VAL A 549 -7.28 8.46 14.75
N GLU A 550 -8.33 7.72 15.12
CA GLU A 550 -8.48 7.18 16.48
C GLU A 550 -7.43 6.11 16.79
N GLY A 551 -7.10 5.22 15.86
CA GLY A 551 -6.10 4.16 16.00
C GLY A 551 -4.67 4.70 16.09
N ILE A 552 -4.36 5.76 15.34
CA ILE A 552 -3.11 6.54 15.50
C ILE A 552 -3.11 7.24 16.88
N GLY A 553 -4.25 7.79 17.32
CA GLY A 553 -4.40 8.40 18.65
C GLY A 553 -4.29 7.41 19.81
N GLN A 554 -4.82 6.20 19.67
CA GLN A 554 -4.69 5.11 20.63
C GLN A 554 -3.28 4.55 20.64
N ALA A 555 -2.66 4.33 19.47
CA ALA A 555 -1.25 3.98 19.38
C ALA A 555 -0.37 5.04 20.06
N TYR A 556 -0.68 6.33 19.90
CA TYR A 556 -0.02 7.42 20.61
C TYR A 556 -0.21 7.34 22.13
N GLY A 557 -1.42 7.02 22.60
CA GLY A 557 -1.71 6.81 24.03
C GLY A 557 -1.02 5.58 24.63
N GLU A 558 -0.94 4.47 23.89
CA GLU A 558 -0.27 3.23 24.30
C GLU A 558 1.26 3.36 24.36
N LEU A 559 1.85 4.19 23.49
CA LEU A 559 3.29 4.43 23.44
C LEU A 559 3.81 5.23 24.65
N GLY A 560 2.96 6.05 25.28
CA GLY A 560 3.24 6.75 26.53
C GLY A 560 4.57 7.53 26.56
N ASP A 561 5.13 7.73 27.76
CA ASP A 561 6.41 8.42 27.96
C ASP A 561 7.62 7.63 27.43
N ALA A 562 7.48 6.30 27.27
CA ALA A 562 8.56 5.37 26.94
C ALA A 562 8.95 5.35 25.44
N ALA A 563 8.16 5.96 24.56
CA ALA A 563 8.49 6.05 23.13
C ALA A 563 9.68 6.99 22.88
N SER A 564 10.57 6.59 21.95
CA SER A 564 11.67 7.45 21.51
C SER A 564 11.17 8.75 20.87
N ASP A 565 12.02 9.77 20.90
CA ASP A 565 11.76 11.03 20.22
C ASP A 565 11.49 10.84 18.72
N PHE A 566 12.17 9.88 18.10
CA PHE A 566 11.93 9.51 16.70
C PHE A 566 10.50 9.01 16.49
N ALA A 567 10.02 8.08 17.32
CA ALA A 567 8.66 7.58 17.24
C ALA A 567 7.65 8.72 17.41
N LYS A 568 7.81 9.55 18.45
CA LYS A 568 6.93 10.70 18.72
C LYS A 568 6.87 11.68 17.54
N LYS A 569 8.02 12.03 16.95
CA LYS A 569 8.10 12.91 15.77
C LYS A 569 7.47 12.26 14.54
N SER A 570 7.74 10.98 14.31
CA SER A 570 7.19 10.18 13.22
C SER A 570 5.65 10.17 13.26
N PHE A 571 5.06 9.88 14.42
CA PHE A 571 3.60 9.89 14.59
C PHE A 571 3.00 11.29 14.45
N LYS A 572 3.64 12.32 15.00
CA LYS A 572 3.18 13.71 14.84
C LYS A 572 3.16 14.12 13.37
N GLN A 573 4.24 13.83 12.64
CA GLN A 573 4.37 14.14 11.23
C GLN A 573 3.37 13.35 10.39
N ALA A 574 3.21 12.05 10.67
CA ALA A 574 2.19 11.22 10.04
C ALA A 574 0.79 11.78 10.32
N SER A 575 0.45 12.15 11.55
CA SER A 575 -0.88 12.71 11.85
C SER A 575 -1.15 14.02 11.09
N ALA A 576 -0.14 14.91 11.03
CA ALA A 576 -0.25 16.18 10.31
C ALA A 576 -0.41 15.98 8.80
N ARG A 577 0.37 15.08 8.20
CA ARG A 577 0.29 14.76 6.77
C ARG A 577 -0.98 14.02 6.42
N PHE A 578 -1.50 13.18 7.31
CA PHE A 578 -2.76 12.47 7.11
C PHE A 578 -3.89 13.50 7.04
N LYS A 579 -3.97 14.39 8.03
CA LYS A 579 -4.90 15.52 8.03
C LYS A 579 -4.78 16.36 6.75
N ALA A 580 -3.56 16.70 6.32
CA ALA A 580 -3.36 17.43 5.07
C ALA A 580 -3.81 16.64 3.83
N SER A 581 -3.61 15.32 3.80
CA SER A 581 -4.05 14.46 2.70
C SER A 581 -5.57 14.26 2.63
N THR A 582 -6.26 14.34 3.78
CA THR A 582 -7.73 14.31 3.86
C THR A 582 -8.39 15.60 3.41
N GLN A 583 -7.65 16.72 3.41
CA GLN A 583 -8.16 17.97 2.87
C GLN A 583 -8.14 17.87 1.34
N ALA A 584 -9.32 17.91 0.72
CA ALA A 584 -9.42 17.99 -0.72
C ALA A 584 -8.74 19.28 -1.18
N ARG A 585 -7.64 19.14 -1.94
CA ARG A 585 -7.01 20.30 -2.58
C ARG A 585 -7.93 20.86 -3.64
N ASP A 586 -7.99 22.19 -3.73
CA ASP A 586 -8.74 22.88 -4.78
C ASP A 586 -7.92 23.09 -6.06
N PHE A 587 -6.71 22.51 -6.15
CA PHE A 587 -5.88 22.59 -7.34
C PHE A 587 -5.17 21.28 -7.66
N MET A 588 -4.74 21.15 -8.92
CA MET A 588 -3.84 20.13 -9.45
C MET A 588 -2.61 20.82 -10.03
N VAL A 589 -1.44 20.23 -9.85
CA VAL A 589 -0.20 20.71 -10.50
C VAL A 589 -0.08 20.04 -11.87
N ILE A 590 -0.06 20.86 -12.93
CA ILE A 590 0.11 20.37 -14.30
C ILE A 590 1.35 20.98 -14.91
N LEU A 591 2.27 20.13 -15.35
CA LEU A 591 3.39 20.56 -16.17
C LEU A 591 2.89 20.90 -17.58
N SER A 592 3.09 22.15 -18.00
CA SER A 592 2.67 22.63 -19.32
C SER A 592 3.77 23.41 -20.03
N LYS A 593 3.71 23.40 -21.36
CA LYS A 593 4.45 24.35 -22.19
C LYS A 593 3.81 25.75 -22.11
N GLN A 594 4.63 26.79 -22.16
CA GLN A 594 4.21 28.19 -22.28
C GLN A 594 4.78 28.85 -23.56
N GLU A 595 4.27 30.06 -23.85
CA GLU A 595 4.77 30.88 -24.95
C GLU A 595 6.29 31.07 -24.90
N GLY A 596 6.91 31.20 -26.07
CA GLY A 596 8.36 31.37 -26.18
C GLY A 596 9.18 30.11 -25.85
N ASN A 597 8.55 28.92 -25.92
CA ASN A 597 9.18 27.61 -25.66
C ASN A 597 9.72 27.47 -24.22
N LYS A 598 9.01 28.07 -23.27
CA LYS A 598 9.24 27.91 -21.83
C LYS A 598 8.42 26.75 -21.28
N ASN A 599 8.85 26.20 -20.14
CA ASN A 599 8.10 25.21 -19.38
C ASN A 599 7.64 25.84 -18.05
N ALA A 600 6.48 25.42 -17.56
CA ALA A 600 5.99 25.86 -16.26
C ALA A 600 5.22 24.74 -15.54
N LEU A 601 5.19 24.82 -14.21
CA LEU A 601 4.22 24.10 -13.40
C LEU A 601 3.02 25.00 -13.16
N LEU A 602 1.86 24.60 -13.64
CA LEU A 602 0.61 25.33 -13.48
C LEU A 602 -0.11 24.85 -12.21
N LYS A 603 -0.56 25.80 -11.36
CA LYS A 603 -1.56 25.57 -10.32
C LYS A 603 -2.93 25.67 -10.98
N VAL A 604 -3.49 24.53 -11.39
CA VAL A 604 -4.78 24.46 -12.07
C VAL A 604 -5.89 24.24 -11.05
N ASN A 605 -6.81 25.17 -10.95
CA ASN A 605 -7.93 25.12 -10.03
C ASN A 605 -8.93 24.04 -10.43
N LYS A 606 -9.26 23.12 -9.52
CA LYS A 606 -10.20 22.01 -9.72
C LYS A 606 -11.68 22.42 -9.67
N ASN A 607 -11.97 23.65 -9.28
CA ASN A 607 -13.33 24.18 -9.27
C ASN A 607 -13.64 25.01 -10.53
N THR A 608 -12.62 25.56 -11.19
CA THR A 608 -12.79 26.41 -12.40
C THR A 608 -12.12 25.86 -13.66
N GLY A 609 -11.21 24.89 -13.50
CA GLY A 609 -10.39 24.33 -14.55
C GLY A 609 -9.25 25.23 -15.02
N LYS A 610 -9.15 26.46 -14.54
CA LYS A 610 -8.19 27.47 -15.01
C LYS A 610 -6.88 27.40 -14.23
N ALA A 611 -5.78 27.77 -14.88
CA ALA A 611 -4.52 28.01 -14.21
C ALA A 611 -4.60 29.35 -13.46
N ASP A 612 -4.54 29.31 -12.13
CA ASP A 612 -4.57 30.51 -11.28
C ASP A 612 -3.17 31.13 -11.14
N ALA A 613 -2.15 30.25 -11.12
CA ALA A 613 -0.76 30.64 -10.97
C ALA A 613 0.18 29.65 -11.68
N TYR A 614 1.44 30.03 -11.84
CA TYR A 614 2.47 29.16 -12.40
C TYR A 614 3.85 29.36 -11.76
N ILE A 615 4.71 28.36 -11.86
CA ILE A 615 6.14 28.45 -11.57
C ILE A 615 6.90 28.32 -12.89
N ASP A 616 7.55 29.40 -13.34
CA ASP A 616 8.46 29.39 -14.50
C ASP A 616 9.64 28.42 -14.24
N LEU A 617 9.77 27.39 -15.08
CA LEU A 617 10.91 26.47 -15.10
C LEU A 617 11.94 26.85 -16.18
N GLY A 618 11.77 28.01 -16.79
CA GLY A 618 12.63 28.53 -17.85
C GLY A 618 12.59 27.69 -19.11
N LYS A 619 13.73 27.64 -19.80
CA LYS A 619 13.95 26.89 -21.04
C LYS A 619 14.74 25.60 -20.82
N GLU A 620 14.97 25.22 -19.56
CA GLU A 620 15.69 24.00 -19.25
C GLU A 620 14.94 22.77 -19.78
N LYS A 621 15.68 21.86 -20.42
CA LYS A 621 15.10 20.62 -20.97
C LYS A 621 14.72 19.63 -19.88
N LYS A 622 15.41 19.70 -18.73
CA LYS A 622 15.26 18.80 -17.58
C LYS A 622 15.43 19.60 -16.27
N PRO A 623 14.55 20.57 -15.98
CA PRO A 623 14.63 21.29 -14.72
C PRO A 623 14.42 20.30 -13.58
N ASN A 624 15.17 20.49 -12.51
CA ASN A 624 15.16 19.61 -11.35
C ASN A 624 14.23 20.22 -10.29
N TYR A 625 13.12 19.54 -10.01
CA TYR A 625 12.14 19.97 -9.02
C TYR A 625 11.50 18.77 -8.34
N ALA A 626 10.89 19.02 -7.18
CA ALA A 626 10.12 18.06 -6.42
C ALA A 626 8.81 18.72 -5.98
N VAL A 627 7.73 17.95 -5.96
CA VAL A 627 6.41 18.42 -5.52
C VAL A 627 6.05 17.62 -4.27
N ASP A 628 5.83 18.32 -3.15
CA ASP A 628 5.07 17.74 -2.05
C ASP A 628 3.61 18.00 -2.38
N ASP A 629 2.97 17.04 -3.05
CA ASP A 629 1.56 17.21 -3.34
C ASP A 629 0.86 17.39 -1.99
N VAL A 630 1.02 16.51 -0.99
CA VAL A 630 0.32 16.56 0.32
C VAL A 630 0.22 17.95 0.97
N THR A 631 1.26 18.78 0.92
CA THR A 631 1.24 20.15 1.50
C THR A 631 1.13 21.27 0.47
N GLY A 632 1.05 20.95 -0.82
CA GLY A 632 0.95 21.94 -1.89
C GLY A 632 2.25 22.71 -2.11
N GLN A 633 3.40 22.07 -1.96
CA GLN A 633 4.70 22.73 -2.07
C GLN A 633 5.47 22.25 -3.30
N VAL A 634 6.23 23.16 -3.88
CA VAL A 634 7.17 22.87 -4.98
C VAL A 634 8.54 23.36 -4.58
N PHE A 635 9.54 22.52 -4.79
CA PHE A 635 10.95 22.86 -4.60
C PHE A 635 11.61 22.82 -5.97
N TYR A 636 12.29 23.87 -6.39
CA TYR A 636 12.89 23.97 -7.71
C TYR A 636 14.36 24.40 -7.61
N GLN A 637 15.24 23.69 -8.33
CA GLN A 637 16.63 24.06 -8.50
C GLN A 637 16.75 25.27 -9.44
N THR A 638 16.85 26.47 -8.86
CA THR A 638 17.01 27.74 -9.61
C THR A 638 18.45 28.04 -9.99
N GLY A 639 19.41 27.29 -9.43
CA GLY A 639 20.83 27.34 -9.79
C GLY A 639 21.55 26.07 -9.37
N SER A 640 22.80 25.86 -9.81
CA SER A 640 23.53 24.61 -9.57
C SER A 640 23.55 24.20 -8.09
N SER A 641 23.67 25.17 -7.18
CA SER A 641 23.71 24.96 -5.73
C SER A 641 22.61 25.71 -5.00
N THR A 642 21.46 25.95 -5.64
CA THR A 642 20.38 26.75 -5.07
C THR A 642 19.03 26.09 -5.30
N ILE A 643 18.29 25.87 -4.22
CA ILE A 643 16.90 25.38 -4.24
C ILE A 643 16.00 26.48 -3.73
N ALA A 644 14.93 26.74 -4.46
CA ALA A 644 13.85 27.65 -4.08
C ALA A 644 12.61 26.85 -3.69
N GLY A 645 11.93 27.26 -2.63
CA GLY A 645 10.64 26.72 -2.20
C GLY A 645 9.50 27.64 -2.59
N TYR A 646 8.42 27.04 -3.08
CA TYR A 646 7.18 27.69 -3.49
C TYR A 646 6.02 27.03 -2.76
N GLN A 647 5.05 27.84 -2.36
CA GLN A 647 3.81 27.39 -1.75
C GLN A 647 2.67 27.66 -2.74
N LEU A 648 1.81 26.67 -2.95
CA LEU A 648 0.70 26.71 -3.89
C LEU A 648 -0.66 26.82 -3.20
N ASP A 649 -0.76 27.15 -1.91
CA ASP A 649 -2.06 27.36 -1.25
C ASP A 649 -2.77 28.63 -1.73
#